data_AF-A0A1V4KAE1-F1
#
_entry.id   AF-A0A1V4KAE1-F1
#
_cell.length_a   1.000
_cell.length_b   1.000
_cell.length_c   1.000
_cell.angle_alpha   90.00
_cell.angle_beta   90.00
_cell.angle_gamma   90.00
#
_symmetry.space_group_name_H-M   'P 1'
#
loop_
_entity.id
_entity.type
_entity.pdbx_description
1 polymer ?
#
loop_
_entity_poly.entity_id
_entity_poly.type
_entity_poly.pdbx_seq_one_letter_code
_entity_poly.pdbx_strand_id
1 'polypeptide(L)'
;MHSGNSGFIERGIKTMLSFRKSRRSLSIEKGKEGTGTWKRKQLSWRFSKSYEENETTICNGVEVISEKIEAESIQGKPLSVMEINELIQKRQLLEAFASIKYLEDELIAERDGEKYKDNPQEFVRKYKDVDLLYNSITNVIQSIVLETLEHPTVEDTMLTSLVTLIAREEAAHPNTGSTVHPGSDLLGIPRKWREEWMAAVNESTRKRIQRVPMPSKEEMSSWLVLHLDLLQKHLREDLLKIKLSVKKCYPEEYQVCDTYVEAFHKAIASHLEDLSQRSLEFNELYTLLDWVANTYRSERFLGHPDLKPEVKTENLTLLLTPAHWDKLKNDYIASAKGKIKSYFGNILRLEVTEKWEKEVHPEVKENFYHSSLSFDIQTIIAEHMKISGEISRSLGMKMLELCLAELYEFMPRFGEEFVVWSTAQNSPLFAPYFAAYINSFHDLTSGLETVFKVNTEELQKISAALTRNFTNIFWNKLRTKAQPLFKKLLTKDWILATEKLDSLALAVSQFSKHLQHMRQPTGQELLRNIHKYVVREYITQVIKPRRKMNAETRQQVSEKMNREARILNNTLIDQGSDSDWLLPAIHHIANIIGEKKKDEIKEYVKELCQDYPDIRKEHVLAVLALRGLGRTRRAAIFRQVCHRLESPDGGDGGTLFAEIDAPVIISCF
;
A
#
# COMPACT_ATOMS: atom_id res chain seq x y z
N MET A 1 -21.67 10.69 11.57
CA MET A 1 -21.54 9.67 10.51
C MET A 1 -20.18 9.84 9.84
N HIS A 2 -19.24 8.93 10.13
CA HIS A 2 -18.00 8.55 9.40
C HIS A 2 -16.82 8.25 10.35
N SER A 3 -16.92 7.12 11.06
CA SER A 3 -15.78 6.35 11.57
C SER A 3 -15.28 5.37 10.48
N GLY A 4 -15.07 5.88 9.26
CA GLY A 4 -15.00 5.08 8.04
C GLY A 4 -13.63 4.48 7.70
N ASN A 5 -12.51 5.08 8.11
CA ASN A 5 -11.23 4.84 7.44
C ASN A 5 -10.32 3.79 8.09
N SER A 6 -10.42 3.46 9.39
CA SER A 6 -9.56 2.43 9.99
C SER A 6 -9.94 1.01 9.55
N GLY A 7 -11.23 0.78 9.26
CA GLY A 7 -11.72 -0.48 8.73
C GLY A 7 -11.53 -0.64 7.22
N PHE A 8 -10.97 0.32 6.48
CA PHE A 8 -10.85 0.24 5.01
C PHE A 8 -9.73 -0.71 4.58
N ILE A 9 -8.64 -0.82 5.34
CA ILE A 9 -7.47 -1.66 5.02
C ILE A 9 -7.79 -3.14 5.24
N GLU A 10 -8.47 -3.47 6.35
CA GLU A 10 -8.91 -4.83 6.64
C GLU A 10 -10.19 -5.20 5.87
N ARG A 11 -11.08 -4.23 5.58
CA ARG A 11 -12.15 -4.42 4.60
C ARG A 11 -11.62 -4.54 3.19
N GLY A 12 -10.52 -3.91 2.78
CA GLY A 12 -9.95 -4.06 1.43
C GLY A 12 -9.53 -5.50 1.18
N ILE A 13 -8.85 -6.10 2.16
CA ILE A 13 -8.46 -7.53 2.14
C ILE A 13 -9.68 -8.45 2.33
N LYS A 14 -10.59 -8.18 3.26
CA LYS A 14 -11.85 -8.96 3.42
C LYS A 14 -12.79 -8.80 2.22
N THR A 15 -12.74 -7.68 1.51
CA THR A 15 -13.51 -7.37 0.32
C THR A 15 -12.84 -7.98 -0.91
N MET A 16 -11.51 -8.07 -0.99
CA MET A 16 -10.82 -8.94 -1.95
C MET A 16 -11.16 -10.42 -1.73
N LEU A 17 -11.22 -10.88 -0.48
CA LEU A 17 -11.68 -12.23 -0.12
C LEU A 17 -13.19 -12.43 -0.38
N SER A 18 -14.02 -11.39 -0.24
CA SER A 18 -15.46 -11.45 -0.54
C SER A 18 -15.76 -11.32 -2.04
N PHE A 19 -14.95 -10.58 -2.81
CA PHE A 19 -14.97 -10.57 -4.27
C PHE A 19 -14.52 -11.91 -4.84
N ARG A 20 -13.55 -12.60 -4.21
CA ARG A 20 -13.19 -13.99 -4.54
C ARG A 20 -14.33 -14.99 -4.26
N LYS A 21 -15.16 -14.76 -3.22
CA LYS A 21 -16.39 -15.55 -2.98
C LYS A 21 -17.54 -15.16 -3.92
N SER A 22 -17.71 -13.88 -4.21
CA SER A 22 -18.79 -13.31 -5.02
C SER A 22 -18.61 -13.59 -6.52
N ARG A 23 -17.37 -13.60 -7.05
CA ARG A 23 -17.09 -14.07 -8.42
C ARG A 23 -17.35 -15.57 -8.59
N ARG A 24 -17.18 -16.36 -7.54
CA ARG A 24 -17.53 -17.80 -7.51
C ARG A 24 -19.04 -18.03 -7.56
N SER A 25 -19.85 -17.11 -7.05
CA SER A 25 -21.32 -17.14 -7.15
C SER A 25 -21.85 -16.50 -8.45
N LEU A 26 -21.19 -15.45 -8.96
CA LEU A 26 -21.57 -14.79 -10.22
C LEU A 26 -21.30 -15.64 -11.48
N SER A 27 -20.35 -16.58 -11.45
CA SER A 27 -20.17 -17.57 -12.53
C SER A 27 -21.23 -18.68 -12.52
N ILE A 28 -21.97 -18.83 -11.41
CA ILE A 28 -23.09 -19.78 -11.27
C ILE A 28 -24.44 -19.09 -11.58
N GLU A 29 -24.53 -17.75 -11.49
CA GLU A 29 -25.78 -16.99 -11.65
C GLU A 29 -25.89 -16.14 -12.93
N LYS A 30 -24.99 -16.28 -13.93
CA LYS A 30 -25.23 -15.71 -15.27
C LYS A 30 -26.23 -16.57 -16.06
N GLY A 31 -27.46 -16.56 -15.56
CA GLY A 31 -28.63 -17.19 -16.15
C GLY A 31 -29.89 -16.58 -15.57
N LYS A 32 -30.02 -15.24 -15.62
CA LYS A 32 -31.28 -14.46 -15.63
C LYS A 32 -30.99 -12.96 -15.62
N GLU A 33 -31.28 -12.31 -16.73
CA GLU A 33 -31.45 -10.86 -16.82
C GLU A 33 -32.73 -10.42 -16.10
N GLY A 34 -32.70 -9.20 -15.55
CA GLY A 34 -33.86 -8.54 -14.95
C GLY A 34 -33.54 -7.11 -14.55
N THR A 35 -33.94 -6.18 -15.42
CA THR A 35 -33.97 -4.72 -15.30
C THR A 35 -34.52 -4.18 -13.98
N GLY A 36 -33.92 -3.11 -13.44
CA GLY A 36 -34.49 -2.40 -12.28
C GLY A 36 -33.70 -1.18 -11.82
N THR A 37 -33.88 -0.04 -12.48
CA THR A 37 -33.56 1.31 -12.01
C THR A 37 -34.25 1.64 -10.68
N TRP A 38 -33.52 2.16 -9.68
CA TRP A 38 -34.18 2.99 -8.66
C TRP A 38 -33.33 4.13 -8.09
N LYS A 39 -34.07 5.18 -7.74
CA LYS A 39 -33.67 6.59 -7.64
C LYS A 39 -33.15 6.96 -6.25
N ARG A 40 -32.21 7.91 -6.29
CA ARG A 40 -31.71 8.79 -5.24
C ARG A 40 -32.89 9.48 -4.49
N LYS A 41 -32.93 9.39 -3.15
CA LYS A 41 -33.72 10.28 -2.29
C LYS A 41 -32.78 11.14 -1.44
N GLN A 42 -32.72 12.42 -1.80
CA GLN A 42 -32.30 13.53 -0.94
C GLN A 42 -33.35 13.72 0.16
N LEU A 43 -32.91 14.00 1.38
CA LEU A 43 -33.74 14.60 2.42
C LEU A 43 -33.05 15.88 2.87
N SER A 44 -33.61 16.99 2.42
CA SER A 44 -33.39 18.33 2.93
C SER A 44 -34.10 18.49 4.27
N TRP A 45 -33.49 19.17 5.24
CA TRP A 45 -34.23 19.80 6.32
C TRP A 45 -33.88 21.29 6.35
N ARG A 46 -34.93 22.08 6.15
CA ARG A 46 -34.94 23.54 6.13
C ARG A 46 -34.90 24.07 7.56
N PHE A 47 -34.16 25.16 7.72
CA PHE A 47 -34.22 26.09 8.85
C PHE A 47 -35.62 26.72 8.95
N SER A 48 -36.11 26.87 10.18
CA SER A 48 -37.18 27.81 10.50
C SER A 48 -36.59 28.94 11.36
N LYS A 49 -36.69 30.14 10.80
CA LYS A 49 -36.35 31.44 11.36
C LYS A 49 -37.68 32.09 11.74
N SER A 50 -37.83 32.66 12.93
CA SER A 50 -38.87 33.64 13.22
C SER A 50 -38.22 34.87 13.84
N TYR A 51 -38.27 35.96 13.08
CA TYR A 51 -38.08 37.31 13.56
C TYR A 51 -39.41 37.82 14.13
N GLU A 52 -39.34 38.67 15.14
CA GLU A 52 -40.20 39.84 15.22
C GLU A 52 -39.36 41.01 15.76
N GLU A 53 -39.27 42.04 14.93
CA GLU A 53 -38.71 43.35 15.21
C GLU A 53 -39.72 44.19 16.02
N ASN A 54 -39.22 45.18 16.76
CA ASN A 54 -39.76 46.53 16.61
C ASN A 54 -38.76 47.59 17.10
N GLU A 55 -38.69 48.64 16.29
CA GLU A 55 -37.77 49.76 16.33
C GLU A 55 -38.11 50.85 17.38
N THR A 56 -37.01 51.44 17.87
CA THR A 56 -36.72 52.81 18.34
C THR A 56 -37.76 53.95 18.26
N THR A 57 -37.70 54.91 19.22
CA THR A 57 -37.65 56.38 18.99
C THR A 57 -37.38 57.21 20.29
N ILE A 58 -36.21 57.87 20.31
CA ILE A 58 -35.82 59.25 20.77
C ILE A 58 -35.70 59.69 22.27
N CYS A 59 -34.42 60.04 22.58
CA CYS A 59 -33.76 61.09 23.40
C CYS A 59 -34.52 62.01 24.40
N ASN A 60 -33.98 62.13 25.62
CA ASN A 60 -33.13 63.26 26.08
C ASN A 60 -32.82 63.16 27.59
N GLY A 61 -31.61 63.56 28.00
CA GLY A 61 -31.29 63.78 29.41
C GLY A 61 -29.81 63.57 29.75
N VAL A 62 -29.04 64.64 29.63
CA VAL A 62 -27.66 64.77 30.12
C VAL A 62 -27.67 64.70 31.64
N GLU A 63 -26.80 63.88 32.25
CA GLU A 63 -26.09 64.28 33.46
C GLU A 63 -24.81 63.45 33.63
N VAL A 64 -23.68 64.15 33.55
CA VAL A 64 -22.36 63.65 33.93
C VAL A 64 -22.34 63.67 35.46
N ILE A 65 -22.39 62.49 36.09
CA ILE A 65 -22.03 62.34 37.50
C ILE A 65 -20.69 61.61 37.55
N SER A 66 -19.65 62.40 37.77
CA SER A 66 -18.32 61.95 38.14
C SER A 66 -18.36 61.48 39.59
N GLU A 67 -18.75 60.23 39.84
CA GLU A 67 -18.59 59.61 41.17
C GLU A 67 -17.16 59.08 41.31
N LYS A 68 -16.32 59.91 41.94
CA LYS A 68 -15.17 59.45 42.71
C LYS A 68 -15.67 58.44 43.74
N ILE A 69 -15.37 57.16 43.53
CA ILE A 69 -15.41 56.19 44.63
C ILE A 69 -14.15 56.45 45.44
N GLU A 70 -14.33 57.22 46.50
CA GLU A 70 -13.35 57.32 47.59
C GLU A 70 -13.08 55.91 48.12
N ALA A 71 -11.80 55.56 48.17
CA ALA A 71 -11.35 54.37 48.87
C ALA A 71 -11.74 54.51 50.34
N GLU A 72 -12.71 53.72 50.79
CA GLU A 72 -12.97 53.54 52.21
C GLU A 72 -11.69 52.99 52.86
N SER A 73 -11.08 53.82 53.70
CA SER A 73 -9.98 53.45 54.57
C SER A 73 -10.47 52.36 55.53
N ILE A 74 -9.84 51.17 55.48
CA ILE A 74 -10.03 50.14 56.50
C ILE A 74 -9.45 50.69 57.82
N GLN A 75 -10.30 51.33 58.61
CA GLN A 75 -9.99 51.76 59.96
C GLN A 75 -10.35 50.60 60.90
N GLY A 76 -9.52 49.56 60.89
CA GLY A 76 -9.64 48.37 61.73
C GLY A 76 -8.26 47.85 62.10
N LYS A 77 -8.14 47.25 63.29
CA LYS A 77 -6.90 46.65 63.80
C LYS A 77 -6.28 45.71 62.75
N PRO A 78 -4.95 45.72 62.52
CA PRO A 78 -4.32 44.86 61.51
C PRO A 78 -4.65 43.39 61.79
N LEU A 79 -5.14 42.70 60.75
CA LEU A 79 -5.45 41.28 60.83
C LEU A 79 -4.17 40.49 61.11
N SER A 80 -4.29 39.46 61.93
CA SER A 80 -3.20 38.51 62.15
C SER A 80 -2.93 37.69 60.89
N VAL A 81 -1.69 37.18 60.76
CA VAL A 81 -1.27 36.28 59.67
C VAL A 81 -2.24 35.09 59.51
N MET A 82 -2.79 34.59 60.63
CA MET A 82 -3.73 33.47 60.63
C MET A 82 -5.10 33.86 60.05
N GLU A 83 -5.65 35.02 60.43
CA GLU A 83 -6.92 35.54 59.89
C GLU A 83 -6.81 35.83 58.39
N ILE A 84 -5.67 36.38 57.94
CA ILE A 84 -5.42 36.60 56.52
C ILE A 84 -5.36 35.28 55.77
N ASN A 85 -4.67 34.26 56.33
CA ASN A 85 -4.64 32.94 55.71
C ASN A 85 -6.05 32.31 55.63
N GLU A 86 -6.91 32.52 56.63
CA GLU A 86 -8.31 32.07 56.56
C GLU A 86 -9.09 32.76 55.42
N LEU A 87 -8.88 34.05 55.18
CA LEU A 87 -9.47 34.77 54.04
C LEU A 87 -9.00 34.17 52.69
N ILE A 88 -7.71 33.81 52.58
CA ILE A 88 -7.16 33.13 51.41
C ILE A 88 -7.85 31.77 51.22
N GLN A 89 -8.00 30.97 52.28
CA GLN A 89 -8.66 29.67 52.21
C GLN A 89 -10.15 29.79 51.82
N LYS A 90 -10.83 30.86 52.25
CA LYS A 90 -12.21 31.19 51.86
C LYS A 90 -12.32 31.83 50.46
N ARG A 91 -11.21 31.99 49.73
CA ARG A 91 -11.12 32.64 48.40
C ARG A 91 -11.59 34.10 48.39
N GLN A 92 -11.54 34.79 49.51
CA GLN A 92 -11.76 36.24 49.60
C GLN A 92 -10.48 36.99 49.23
N LEU A 93 -10.04 36.80 47.97
CA LEU A 93 -8.69 37.16 47.52
C LEU A 93 -8.38 38.65 47.60
N LEU A 94 -9.36 39.51 47.31
CA LEU A 94 -9.18 40.96 47.29
C LEU A 94 -8.98 41.53 48.70
N GLU A 95 -9.72 41.01 49.69
CA GLU A 95 -9.58 41.38 51.10
C GLU A 95 -8.27 40.84 51.68
N ALA A 96 -7.93 39.59 51.34
CA ALA A 96 -6.67 38.98 51.74
C ALA A 96 -5.47 39.80 51.22
N PHE A 97 -5.45 40.17 49.94
CA PHE A 97 -4.36 40.95 49.35
C PHE A 97 -4.22 42.35 49.96
N ALA A 98 -5.33 43.07 50.18
CA ALA A 98 -5.27 44.37 50.84
C ALA A 98 -4.64 44.26 52.24
N SER A 99 -4.96 43.19 52.97
CA SER A 99 -4.41 42.92 54.30
C SER A 99 -2.93 42.54 54.27
N ILE A 100 -2.50 41.73 53.29
CA ILE A 100 -1.08 41.37 53.10
C ILE A 100 -0.28 42.61 52.72
N LYS A 101 -0.79 43.44 51.82
CA LYS A 101 -0.12 44.67 51.39
C LYS A 101 0.06 45.64 52.55
N TYR A 102 -0.94 45.77 53.42
CA TYR A 102 -0.80 46.55 54.65
C TYR A 102 0.33 46.03 55.55
N LEU A 103 0.44 44.70 55.75
CA LEU A 103 1.53 44.10 56.52
C LEU A 103 2.90 44.29 55.85
N GLU A 104 2.95 44.23 54.52
CA GLU A 104 4.17 44.48 53.76
C GLU A 104 4.61 45.95 53.87
N ASP A 105 3.69 46.90 53.69
CA ASP A 105 3.97 48.34 53.82
C ASP A 105 4.39 48.69 55.26
N GLU A 106 3.77 48.08 56.28
CA GLU A 106 4.18 48.22 57.69
C GLU A 106 5.60 47.66 57.90
N LEU A 107 5.91 46.47 57.37
CA LEU A 107 7.26 45.90 57.47
C LEU A 107 8.32 46.72 56.73
N ILE A 108 7.99 47.29 55.57
CA ILE A 108 8.86 48.21 54.83
C ILE A 108 9.13 49.46 55.67
N ALA A 109 8.09 50.07 56.24
CA ALA A 109 8.22 51.25 57.09
C ALA A 109 9.04 50.97 58.36
N GLU A 110 8.85 49.81 58.99
CA GLU A 110 9.61 49.38 60.17
C GLU A 110 11.08 49.07 59.85
N ARG A 111 11.36 48.52 58.66
CA ARG A 111 12.72 48.32 58.14
C ARG A 111 13.41 49.67 57.91
N ASP A 112 12.74 50.59 57.21
CA ASP A 112 13.29 51.90 56.86
C ASP A 112 13.45 52.81 58.09
N GLY A 113 12.62 52.60 59.11
CA GLY A 113 12.74 53.19 60.44
C GLY A 113 13.78 52.51 61.35
N GLU A 114 14.57 51.57 60.84
CA GLU A 114 15.65 50.85 61.53
C GLU A 114 15.24 50.10 62.81
N LYS A 115 13.94 49.78 62.97
CA LYS A 115 13.34 49.18 64.17
C LYS A 115 13.94 47.82 64.56
N TYR A 116 14.50 47.12 63.57
CA TYR A 116 15.03 45.75 63.72
C TYR A 116 16.56 45.66 63.80
N LYS A 117 17.27 46.79 63.99
CA LYS A 117 18.73 46.81 64.15
C LYS A 117 19.24 45.87 65.25
N ASP A 118 18.52 45.79 66.36
CA ASP A 118 18.90 44.98 67.53
C ASP A 118 18.34 43.54 67.48
N ASN A 119 17.39 43.24 66.57
CA ASN A 119 16.78 41.91 66.43
C ASN A 119 16.49 41.52 64.96
N PRO A 120 17.54 41.21 64.17
CA PRO A 120 17.38 40.85 62.75
C PRO A 120 16.55 39.58 62.52
N GLN A 121 16.52 38.67 63.51
CA GLN A 121 15.77 37.41 63.40
C GLN A 121 14.26 37.61 63.40
N GLU A 122 13.75 38.64 64.09
CA GLU A 122 12.32 38.95 64.13
C GLU A 122 11.84 39.52 62.80
N PHE A 123 12.63 40.39 62.17
CA PHE A 123 12.37 40.87 60.82
C PHE A 123 12.27 39.72 59.82
N VAL A 124 13.22 38.78 59.84
CA VAL A 124 13.21 37.60 58.97
C VAL A 124 11.97 36.72 59.20
N ARG A 125 11.49 36.59 60.44
CA ARG A 125 10.25 35.82 60.72
C ARG A 125 9.03 36.50 60.12
N LYS A 126 8.83 37.79 60.38
CA LYS A 126 7.68 38.53 59.83
C LYS A 126 7.71 38.62 58.31
N TYR A 127 8.90 38.80 57.72
CA TYR A 127 9.09 38.73 56.27
C TYR A 127 8.66 37.37 55.71
N LYS A 128 9.08 36.26 56.35
CA LYS A 128 8.68 34.91 55.94
C LYS A 128 7.17 34.70 56.07
N ASP A 129 6.54 35.26 57.09
CA ASP A 129 5.08 35.17 57.25
C ASP A 129 4.36 35.88 56.09
N VAL A 130 4.81 37.07 55.69
CA VAL A 130 4.26 37.79 54.52
C VAL A 130 4.53 37.04 53.22
N ASP A 131 5.74 36.50 53.04
CA ASP A 131 6.09 35.71 51.86
C ASP A 131 5.24 34.44 51.75
N LEU A 132 4.98 33.74 52.87
CA LEU A 132 4.08 32.59 52.92
C LEU A 132 2.65 32.96 52.52
N LEU A 133 2.14 34.11 52.96
CA LEU A 133 0.81 34.59 52.56
C LEU A 133 0.74 34.89 51.06
N TYR A 134 1.76 35.55 50.50
CA TYR A 134 1.87 35.75 49.05
C TYR A 134 1.92 34.44 48.27
N ASN A 135 2.71 33.47 48.72
CA ASN A 135 2.78 32.14 48.13
C ASN A 135 1.43 31.40 48.22
N SER A 136 0.71 31.54 49.33
CA SER A 136 -0.64 30.99 49.48
C SER A 136 -1.62 31.60 48.48
N ILE A 137 -1.56 32.91 48.21
CA ILE A 137 -2.36 33.52 47.14
C ILE A 137 -1.96 32.93 45.78
N THR A 138 -0.67 32.85 45.45
CA THR A 138 -0.20 32.25 44.19
C THR A 138 -0.76 30.83 43.99
N ASN A 139 -0.77 30.00 45.03
CA ASN A 139 -1.35 28.66 44.98
C ASN A 139 -2.86 28.68 44.69
N VAL A 140 -3.61 29.62 45.30
CA VAL A 140 -5.05 29.76 45.02
C VAL A 140 -5.30 30.28 43.61
N ILE A 141 -4.49 31.20 43.09
CA ILE A 141 -4.53 31.65 41.68
C ILE A 141 -4.41 30.45 40.75
N GLN A 142 -3.38 29.62 40.96
CA GLN A 142 -3.15 28.42 40.17
C GLN A 142 -4.34 27.43 40.29
N SER A 143 -4.88 27.22 41.50
CA SER A 143 -6.04 26.35 41.74
C SER A 143 -7.28 26.79 40.97
N ILE A 144 -7.60 28.09 41.01
CA ILE A 144 -8.77 28.65 40.29
C ILE A 144 -8.64 28.43 38.78
N VAL A 145 -7.45 28.69 38.21
CA VAL A 145 -7.21 28.50 36.77
C VAL A 145 -7.27 27.03 36.36
N LEU A 146 -6.77 26.11 37.20
CA LEU A 146 -6.87 24.66 36.98
C LEU A 146 -8.32 24.17 37.02
N GLU A 147 -9.08 24.64 38.01
CA GLU A 147 -10.50 24.30 38.22
C GLU A 147 -11.42 24.86 37.13
N THR A 148 -11.01 25.95 36.46
CA THR A 148 -11.79 26.64 35.43
C THR A 148 -12.26 25.69 34.32
N LEU A 149 -11.41 24.76 33.88
CA LEU A 149 -11.78 23.75 32.87
C LEU A 149 -12.34 22.46 33.49
N GLU A 150 -12.15 22.21 34.78
CA GLU A 150 -12.63 21.02 35.50
C GLU A 150 -14.13 21.00 35.71
N HIS A 151 -14.70 22.11 36.16
CA HIS A 151 -16.12 22.19 36.47
C HIS A 151 -16.96 22.44 35.22
N PRO A 152 -18.21 21.94 35.12
CA PRO A 152 -19.06 22.21 33.96
C PRO A 152 -19.46 23.68 33.84
N THR A 153 -19.58 24.40 34.96
CA THR A 153 -19.93 25.82 35.03
C THR A 153 -18.71 26.68 35.32
N VAL A 154 -18.70 27.91 34.80
CA VAL A 154 -17.67 28.91 35.11
C VAL A 154 -18.15 29.76 36.27
N GLU A 155 -17.31 29.94 37.29
CA GLU A 155 -17.58 30.86 38.40
C GLU A 155 -17.11 32.27 38.05
N ASP A 156 -17.97 33.02 37.33
CA ASP A 156 -17.63 34.33 36.77
C ASP A 156 -17.12 35.33 37.83
N THR A 157 -17.69 35.28 39.03
CA THR A 157 -17.30 36.16 40.17
C THR A 157 -15.89 35.85 40.67
N MET A 158 -15.51 34.57 40.73
CA MET A 158 -14.17 34.15 41.16
C MET A 158 -13.11 34.54 40.12
N LEU A 159 -13.39 34.34 38.82
CA LEU A 159 -12.48 34.75 37.75
C LEU A 159 -12.31 36.27 37.68
N THR A 160 -13.39 37.03 37.85
CA THR A 160 -13.32 38.50 37.87
C THR A 160 -12.53 39.00 39.09
N SER A 161 -12.70 38.35 40.25
CA SER A 161 -11.92 38.64 41.47
C SER A 161 -10.44 38.33 41.29
N LEU A 162 -10.11 37.22 40.61
CA LEU A 162 -8.75 36.83 40.24
C LEU A 162 -8.07 37.88 39.35
N VAL A 163 -8.76 38.32 38.30
CA VAL A 163 -8.24 39.35 37.38
C VAL A 163 -8.02 40.66 38.11
N THR A 164 -8.99 41.07 38.93
CA THR A 164 -8.90 42.31 39.72
C THR A 164 -7.74 42.26 40.71
N LEU A 165 -7.48 41.09 41.31
CA LEU A 165 -6.33 40.85 42.17
C LEU A 165 -5.00 41.07 41.41
N ILE A 166 -4.84 40.46 40.24
CA ILE A 166 -3.62 40.59 39.42
C ILE A 166 -3.43 42.06 39.01
N ALA A 167 -4.49 42.74 38.56
CA ALA A 167 -4.42 44.16 38.21
C ALA A 167 -4.03 45.05 39.41
N ARG A 168 -4.50 44.72 40.62
CA ARG A 168 -4.12 45.43 41.85
C ARG A 168 -2.66 45.20 42.25
N GLU A 169 -2.12 44.02 41.99
CA GLU A 169 -0.68 43.73 42.18
C GLU A 169 0.16 44.53 41.18
N GLU A 170 -0.19 44.50 39.89
CA GLU A 170 0.51 45.24 38.84
C GLU A 170 0.46 46.77 39.10
N ALA A 171 -0.68 47.29 39.56
CA ALA A 171 -0.83 48.69 39.95
C ALA A 171 -0.10 49.04 41.26
N ALA A 172 0.06 48.08 42.16
CA ALA A 172 0.79 48.25 43.42
C ALA A 172 2.31 48.38 43.19
N HIS A 173 2.84 47.79 42.11
CA HIS A 173 4.27 47.76 41.82
C HIS A 173 4.58 48.11 40.35
N PRO A 174 4.35 49.37 39.92
CA PRO A 174 4.66 49.77 38.55
C PRO A 174 6.19 49.87 38.33
N ASN A 175 6.75 48.89 37.61
CA ASN A 175 8.10 48.88 37.02
C ASN A 175 9.28 49.28 37.94
N THR A 176 9.78 48.34 38.75
CA THR A 176 11.18 48.39 39.21
C THR A 176 12.05 47.53 38.29
N GLY A 177 12.62 48.16 37.27
CA GLY A 177 13.68 47.58 36.43
C GLY A 177 15.01 47.41 37.15
N SER A 178 15.00 46.85 38.37
CA SER A 178 16.22 46.57 39.13
C SER A 178 16.51 45.07 39.08
N THR A 179 17.64 44.74 38.47
CA THR A 179 18.25 43.41 38.45
C THR A 179 18.37 42.85 39.87
N VAL A 180 17.55 41.86 40.18
CA VAL A 180 17.62 41.10 41.44
C VAL A 180 18.90 40.26 41.43
N HIS A 181 19.81 40.56 42.36
CA HIS A 181 20.90 39.64 42.69
C HIS A 181 20.32 38.41 43.43
N PRO A 182 20.84 37.19 43.20
CA PRO A 182 20.42 36.01 43.95
C PRO A 182 20.72 36.24 45.46
N GLY A 183 19.66 36.38 46.26
CA GLY A 183 19.77 36.64 47.71
C GLY A 183 19.29 38.02 48.21
N SER A 184 18.64 38.84 47.39
CA SER A 184 18.02 40.11 47.82
C SER A 184 16.57 39.93 48.31
N ASP A 185 16.15 40.70 49.33
CA ASP A 185 14.80 40.70 49.91
C ASP A 185 13.71 40.92 48.85
N LEU A 186 12.71 40.03 48.78
CA LEU A 186 11.56 40.15 47.86
C LEU A 186 10.46 41.11 48.37
N LEU A 187 10.78 41.89 49.41
CA LEU A 187 9.85 42.81 50.07
C LEU A 187 9.62 44.03 49.16
N GLY A 188 8.39 44.28 48.75
CA GLY A 188 8.00 45.36 47.83
C GLY A 188 8.22 45.06 46.34
N ILE A 189 8.54 43.81 45.99
CA ILE A 189 8.76 43.35 44.60
C ILE A 189 7.52 42.59 44.10
N PRO A 190 7.03 42.85 42.86
CA PRO A 190 5.89 42.12 42.32
C PRO A 190 6.21 40.62 42.22
N ARG A 191 5.24 39.80 42.62
CA ARG A 191 5.23 38.34 42.45
C ARG A 191 4.93 37.93 41.01
N LYS A 192 4.56 38.88 40.15
CA LYS A 192 4.30 38.69 38.71
C LYS A 192 3.16 37.69 38.49
N TRP A 193 2.04 37.87 39.17
CA TRP A 193 0.94 36.91 39.10
C TRP A 193 0.34 36.73 37.71
N ARG A 194 0.57 37.67 36.77
CA ARG A 194 0.25 37.47 35.35
C ARG A 194 1.09 36.35 34.71
N GLU A 195 2.37 36.24 35.04
CA GLU A 195 3.23 35.15 34.57
C GLU A 195 2.80 33.80 35.19
N GLU A 196 2.48 33.80 36.49
CA GLU A 196 1.94 32.62 37.19
C GLU A 196 0.58 32.17 36.64
N TRP A 197 -0.30 33.12 36.29
CA TRP A 197 -1.56 32.83 35.60
C TRP A 197 -1.30 32.16 34.25
N MET A 198 -0.39 32.68 33.42
CA MET A 198 -0.03 32.05 32.14
C MET A 198 0.55 30.65 32.35
N ALA A 199 1.40 30.46 33.36
CA ALA A 199 1.93 29.14 33.72
C ALA A 199 0.82 28.17 34.14
N ALA A 200 -0.14 28.63 34.94
CA ALA A 200 -1.30 27.85 35.36
C ALA A 200 -2.21 27.47 34.18
N VAL A 201 -2.39 28.35 33.18
CA VAL A 201 -3.11 28.03 31.94
C VAL A 201 -2.40 26.91 31.16
N ASN A 202 -1.08 26.99 31.01
CA ASN A 202 -0.29 25.92 30.38
C ASN A 202 -0.41 24.59 31.13
N GLU A 203 -0.34 24.62 32.47
CA GLU A 203 -0.49 23.43 33.29
C GLU A 203 -1.92 22.85 33.23
N SER A 204 -2.94 23.71 33.22
CA SER A 204 -4.35 23.31 33.11
C SER A 204 -4.63 22.58 31.81
N THR A 205 -4.17 23.13 30.68
CA THR A 205 -4.31 22.49 29.36
C THR A 205 -3.52 21.18 29.26
N ARG A 206 -2.29 21.12 29.80
CA ARG A 206 -1.46 19.91 29.88
C ARG A 206 -2.16 18.79 30.66
N LYS A 207 -2.66 19.08 31.87
CA LYS A 207 -3.43 18.11 32.68
C LYS A 207 -4.68 17.63 31.95
N ARG A 208 -5.34 18.52 31.20
CA ARG A 208 -6.53 18.19 30.40
C ARG A 208 -6.24 17.12 29.37
N ILE A 209 -5.17 17.28 28.61
CA ILE A 209 -4.75 16.32 27.58
C ILE A 209 -4.34 14.98 28.22
N GLN A 210 -3.61 15.02 29.33
CA GLN A 210 -3.19 13.80 30.05
C GLN A 210 -4.35 13.01 30.65
N ARG A 211 -5.47 13.66 30.98
CA ARG A 211 -6.66 12.99 31.51
C ARG A 211 -7.53 12.34 30.42
N VAL A 212 -7.31 12.66 29.15
CA VAL A 212 -8.06 12.02 28.06
C VAL A 212 -7.75 10.53 28.07
N PRO A 213 -8.76 9.65 28.16
CA PRO A 213 -8.53 8.22 28.22
C PRO A 213 -7.66 7.74 27.06
N MET A 214 -6.64 6.95 27.40
CA MET A 214 -5.84 6.21 26.44
C MET A 214 -6.21 4.73 26.59
N PRO A 215 -7.06 4.18 25.71
CA PRO A 215 -7.37 2.76 25.76
C PRO A 215 -6.08 1.93 25.56
N SER A 216 -6.00 0.77 26.22
CA SER A 216 -4.81 -0.07 26.10
C SER A 216 -4.69 -0.63 24.68
N LYS A 217 -3.44 -0.80 24.21
CA LYS A 217 -3.14 -1.35 22.88
C LYS A 217 -3.64 -2.80 22.74
N GLU A 218 -3.77 -3.52 23.85
CA GLU A 218 -4.18 -4.91 23.95
C GLU A 218 -5.70 -5.08 23.90
N GLU A 219 -6.48 -4.09 24.35
CA GLU A 219 -7.94 -4.16 24.40
C GLU A 219 -8.60 -3.77 23.07
N MET A 220 -7.99 -2.88 22.28
CA MET A 220 -8.58 -2.38 21.03
C MET A 220 -7.57 -2.12 19.91
N SER A 221 -7.76 -2.78 18.76
CA SER A 221 -6.94 -2.63 17.54
C SER A 221 -6.98 -1.23 16.91
N SER A 222 -7.81 -0.32 17.41
CA SER A 222 -7.96 1.07 16.94
C SER A 222 -7.87 2.09 18.09
N TRP A 223 -7.12 1.76 19.16
CA TRP A 223 -6.99 2.61 20.35
C TRP A 223 -6.56 4.05 20.01
N LEU A 224 -5.64 4.24 19.05
CA LEU A 224 -5.13 5.57 18.70
C LEU A 224 -6.19 6.42 18.00
N VAL A 225 -7.00 5.83 17.12
CA VAL A 225 -8.12 6.53 16.47
C VAL A 225 -9.10 7.02 17.53
N LEU A 226 -9.48 6.13 18.46
CA LEU A 226 -10.40 6.47 19.54
C LEU A 226 -9.83 7.54 20.47
N HIS A 227 -8.55 7.44 20.80
CA HIS A 227 -7.88 8.42 21.64
C HIS A 227 -7.85 9.81 20.98
N LEU A 228 -7.51 9.90 19.69
CA LEU A 228 -7.48 11.16 18.95
C LEU A 228 -8.89 11.76 18.76
N ASP A 229 -9.91 10.92 18.55
CA ASP A 229 -11.31 11.36 18.48
C ASP A 229 -11.80 11.91 19.83
N LEU A 230 -11.46 11.25 20.93
CA LEU A 230 -11.76 11.73 22.29
C LEU A 230 -11.02 13.03 22.57
N LEU A 231 -9.74 13.11 22.24
CA LEU A 231 -8.93 14.32 22.38
C LEU A 231 -9.58 15.48 21.63
N GLN A 232 -9.92 15.29 20.35
CA GLN A 232 -10.59 16.28 19.52
C GLN A 232 -11.92 16.75 20.12
N LYS A 233 -12.73 15.83 20.64
CA LYS A 233 -14.03 16.15 21.24
C LYS A 233 -13.87 17.00 22.51
N HIS A 234 -13.06 16.54 23.47
CA HIS A 234 -12.87 17.23 24.75
C HIS A 234 -12.27 18.63 24.55
N LEU A 235 -11.25 18.74 23.70
CA LEU A 235 -10.61 20.04 23.46
C LEU A 235 -11.55 21.02 22.75
N ARG A 236 -12.41 20.55 21.83
CA ARG A 236 -13.41 21.43 21.22
C ARG A 236 -14.42 21.93 22.24
N GLU A 237 -14.88 21.08 23.15
CA GLU A 237 -15.79 21.46 24.24
C GLU A 237 -15.14 22.49 25.17
N ASP A 238 -13.87 22.27 25.55
CA ASP A 238 -13.11 23.22 26.38
C ASP A 238 -12.89 24.57 25.67
N LEU A 239 -12.50 24.56 24.39
CA LEU A 239 -12.32 25.79 23.59
C LEU A 239 -13.63 26.56 23.42
N LEU A 240 -14.76 25.88 23.22
CA LEU A 240 -16.08 26.51 23.17
C LEU A 240 -16.44 27.15 24.51
N LYS A 241 -16.17 26.46 25.61
CA LYS A 241 -16.39 26.99 26.96
C LYS A 241 -15.53 28.23 27.23
N ILE A 242 -14.26 28.21 26.82
CA ILE A 242 -13.35 29.35 26.95
C ILE A 242 -13.90 30.55 26.18
N LYS A 243 -14.33 30.33 24.93
CA LYS A 243 -14.90 31.38 24.08
C LYS A 243 -16.21 31.96 24.63
N LEU A 244 -17.13 31.11 25.08
CA LEU A 244 -18.49 31.54 25.44
C LEU A 244 -18.62 32.09 26.86
N SER A 245 -17.80 31.60 27.78
CA SER A 245 -17.90 31.92 29.22
C SER A 245 -16.63 32.59 29.74
N VAL A 246 -15.47 31.93 29.63
CA VAL A 246 -14.22 32.42 30.27
C VAL A 246 -13.79 33.77 29.70
N LYS A 247 -13.88 33.98 28.38
CA LYS A 247 -13.52 35.25 27.72
C LYS A 247 -14.22 36.47 28.34
N LYS A 248 -15.45 36.32 28.82
CA LYS A 248 -16.25 37.43 29.39
C LYS A 248 -15.74 37.92 30.74
N CYS A 249 -14.98 37.08 31.47
CA CYS A 249 -14.47 37.40 32.79
C CYS A 249 -13.13 38.15 32.76
N TYR A 250 -12.52 38.31 31.59
CA TYR A 250 -11.18 38.88 31.43
C TYR A 250 -11.20 40.10 30.50
N PRO A 251 -10.37 41.13 30.78
CA PRO A 251 -10.09 42.22 29.86
C PRO A 251 -9.46 41.73 28.54
N GLU A 252 -9.67 42.49 27.46
CA GLU A 252 -9.17 42.14 26.12
C GLU A 252 -7.63 42.05 26.06
N GLU A 253 -6.93 42.80 26.93
CA GLU A 253 -5.47 42.79 27.09
C GLU A 253 -4.88 41.43 27.49
N TYR A 254 -5.70 40.52 28.03
CA TYR A 254 -5.26 39.16 28.37
C TYR A 254 -5.25 38.22 27.16
N GLN A 255 -5.97 38.56 26.08
CA GLN A 255 -6.12 37.69 24.89
C GLN A 255 -6.35 36.22 25.29
N VAL A 256 -7.31 35.99 26.18
CA VAL A 256 -7.48 34.70 26.87
C VAL A 256 -7.67 33.55 25.89
N CYS A 257 -8.48 33.75 24.85
CA CYS A 257 -8.69 32.73 23.83
C CYS A 257 -7.38 32.34 23.14
N ASP A 258 -6.57 33.31 22.71
CA ASP A 258 -5.28 33.05 22.05
C ASP A 258 -4.31 32.35 23.02
N THR A 259 -4.23 32.81 24.26
CA THR A 259 -3.40 32.20 25.31
C THR A 259 -3.75 30.72 25.55
N TYR A 260 -5.03 30.39 25.69
CA TYR A 260 -5.46 29.00 25.85
C TYR A 260 -5.25 28.17 24.59
N VAL A 261 -5.49 28.74 23.40
CA VAL A 261 -5.27 28.05 22.12
C VAL A 261 -3.79 27.71 21.94
N GLU A 262 -2.88 28.63 22.25
CA GLU A 262 -1.44 28.38 22.26
C GLU A 262 -1.02 27.34 23.30
N ALA A 263 -1.58 27.41 24.51
CA ALA A 263 -1.32 26.44 25.57
C ALA A 263 -1.76 25.01 25.17
N PHE A 264 -2.97 24.86 24.61
CA PHE A 264 -3.42 23.60 24.04
C PHE A 264 -2.55 23.15 22.86
N HIS A 265 -2.13 24.07 21.97
CA HIS A 265 -1.25 23.74 20.85
C HIS A 265 0.08 23.14 21.34
N LYS A 266 0.74 23.80 22.31
CA LYS A 266 1.98 23.31 22.93
C LYS A 266 1.80 21.97 23.63
N ALA A 267 0.72 21.81 24.37
CA ALA A 267 0.45 20.58 25.11
C ALA A 267 0.09 19.41 24.18
N ILE A 268 -0.63 19.64 23.08
CA ILE A 268 -0.88 18.60 22.05
C ILE A 268 0.44 18.25 21.35
N ALA A 269 1.26 19.25 20.99
CA ALA A 269 2.56 19.01 20.37
C ALA A 269 3.41 18.06 21.22
N SER A 270 3.58 18.37 22.51
CA SER A 270 4.31 17.52 23.46
C SER A 270 3.69 16.13 23.57
N HIS A 271 2.37 16.02 23.64
CA HIS A 271 1.68 14.73 23.74
C HIS A 271 1.86 13.87 22.49
N LEU A 272 1.80 14.46 21.29
CA LEU A 272 2.05 13.74 20.04
C LEU A 272 3.52 13.33 19.89
N GLU A 273 4.45 14.15 20.38
CA GLU A 273 5.86 13.79 20.44
C GLU A 273 6.07 12.57 21.34
N ASP A 274 5.48 12.54 22.53
CA ASP A 274 5.52 11.39 23.44
C ASP A 274 4.87 10.13 22.82
N LEU A 275 3.77 10.30 22.09
CA LEU A 275 3.14 9.20 21.34
C LEU A 275 4.07 8.66 20.24
N SER A 276 4.78 9.54 19.53
CA SER A 276 5.70 9.17 18.46
C SER A 276 6.96 8.44 18.96
N GLN A 277 7.29 8.55 20.25
CA GLN A 277 8.38 7.80 20.86
C GLN A 277 8.00 6.33 21.13
N ARG A 278 6.70 6.00 21.15
CA ARG A 278 6.22 4.63 21.31
C ARG A 278 6.40 3.84 20.00
N SER A 279 6.46 2.52 20.12
CA SER A 279 6.46 1.63 18.95
C SER A 279 5.06 1.58 18.33
N LEU A 280 4.84 2.44 17.32
CA LEU A 280 3.60 2.54 16.57
C LEU A 280 3.61 1.57 15.37
N GLU A 281 2.49 0.89 15.16
CA GLU A 281 2.25 0.02 14.00
C GLU A 281 1.94 0.82 12.74
N PHE A 282 1.99 0.17 11.59
CA PHE A 282 1.71 0.78 10.28
C PHE A 282 0.41 1.62 10.24
N ASN A 283 -0.69 1.07 10.77
CA ASN A 283 -1.99 1.76 10.80
C ASN A 283 -2.01 2.92 11.82
N GLU A 284 -1.27 2.78 12.91
CA GLU A 284 -1.16 3.79 13.97
C GLU A 284 -0.33 4.99 13.46
N LEU A 285 0.79 4.72 12.78
CA LEU A 285 1.63 5.71 12.10
C LEU A 285 0.83 6.48 11.05
N TYR A 286 0.04 5.78 10.23
CA TYR A 286 -0.86 6.42 9.28
C TYR A 286 -1.88 7.33 9.97
N THR A 287 -2.53 6.82 11.02
CA THR A 287 -3.56 7.57 11.77
C THR A 287 -2.98 8.86 12.34
N LEU A 288 -1.79 8.80 12.92
CA LEU A 288 -1.13 9.98 13.48
C LEU A 288 -0.76 11.00 12.39
N LEU A 289 -0.17 10.54 11.27
CA LEU A 289 0.18 11.40 10.14
C LEU A 289 -1.05 12.08 9.54
N ASP A 290 -2.12 11.32 9.29
CA ASP A 290 -3.38 11.81 8.74
C ASP A 290 -4.06 12.80 9.69
N TRP A 291 -4.04 12.53 11.00
CA TRP A 291 -4.62 13.43 11.98
C TRP A 291 -3.91 14.78 12.00
N VAL A 292 -2.57 14.78 12.01
CA VAL A 292 -1.77 16.01 11.99
C VAL A 292 -1.94 16.78 10.68
N ALA A 293 -1.88 16.09 9.53
CA ALA A 293 -1.95 16.73 8.21
C ALA A 293 -3.36 17.23 7.85
N ASN A 294 -4.37 16.40 8.09
CA ASN A 294 -5.70 16.57 7.51
C ASN A 294 -6.80 16.87 8.53
N THR A 295 -6.62 16.52 9.81
CA THR A 295 -7.67 16.71 10.83
C THR A 295 -7.42 17.95 11.68
N TYR A 296 -6.20 18.16 12.17
CA TYR A 296 -5.88 19.13 13.22
C TYR A 296 -6.35 20.56 12.91
N ARG A 297 -5.97 21.10 11.74
CA ARG A 297 -6.33 22.46 11.30
C ARG A 297 -7.64 22.53 10.50
N SER A 298 -8.30 21.40 10.26
CA SER A 298 -9.51 21.34 9.44
C SER A 298 -10.74 21.90 10.16
N GLU A 299 -11.83 22.12 9.41
CA GLU A 299 -13.15 22.47 9.96
C GLU A 299 -13.72 21.42 10.91
N ARG A 300 -13.16 20.20 10.93
CA ARG A 300 -13.58 19.15 11.88
C ARG A 300 -13.06 19.41 13.29
N PHE A 301 -11.96 20.15 13.43
CA PHE A 301 -11.36 20.45 14.73
C PHE A 301 -11.10 21.96 14.92
N LEU A 302 -9.87 22.45 14.82
CA LEU A 302 -9.58 23.85 15.16
C LEU A 302 -10.20 24.86 14.19
N GLY A 303 -10.47 24.46 12.94
CA GLY A 303 -11.12 25.30 11.95
C GLY A 303 -12.64 25.35 12.07
N HIS A 304 -13.25 24.72 13.08
CA HIS A 304 -14.70 24.59 13.21
C HIS A 304 -15.39 25.97 13.27
N PRO A 305 -16.52 26.17 12.56
CA PRO A 305 -17.21 27.48 12.51
C PRO A 305 -17.52 28.07 13.88
N ASP A 306 -17.95 27.23 14.83
CA ASP A 306 -18.30 27.67 16.19
C ASP A 306 -17.12 28.27 16.96
N LEU A 307 -15.87 28.00 16.56
CA LEU A 307 -14.66 28.56 17.17
C LEU A 307 -14.24 29.90 16.57
N LYS A 308 -14.78 30.31 15.42
CA LYS A 308 -14.48 31.58 14.76
C LYS A 308 -15.32 32.73 15.35
N PRO A 309 -14.79 33.97 15.47
CA PRO A 309 -13.49 34.45 14.98
C PRO A 309 -12.29 34.27 15.95
N GLU A 310 -12.52 33.79 17.17
CA GLU A 310 -11.51 33.75 18.24
C GLU A 310 -10.35 32.80 17.95
N VAL A 311 -10.62 31.63 17.37
CA VAL A 311 -9.55 30.67 17.05
C VAL A 311 -9.06 30.90 15.61
N LYS A 312 -7.89 31.52 15.48
CA LYS A 312 -7.23 31.76 14.18
C LYS A 312 -6.12 30.73 13.96
N THR A 313 -6.44 29.65 13.25
CA THR A 313 -5.50 28.55 12.96
C THR A 313 -4.28 28.98 12.14
N GLU A 314 -4.38 30.09 11.41
CA GLU A 314 -3.30 30.66 10.59
C GLU A 314 -2.14 31.23 11.42
N ASN A 315 -2.44 31.67 12.65
CA ASN A 315 -1.44 32.25 13.56
C ASN A 315 -0.63 31.18 14.31
N LEU A 316 -1.06 29.91 14.26
CA LEU A 316 -0.42 28.83 14.98
C LEU A 316 0.81 28.31 14.24
N THR A 317 1.87 28.07 15.01
CA THR A 317 3.06 27.36 14.56
C THR A 317 2.73 25.94 14.06
N LEU A 318 3.70 25.30 13.40
CA LEU A 318 3.57 23.89 13.04
C LEU A 318 3.43 23.05 14.32
N LEU A 319 2.46 22.13 14.33
CA LEU A 319 2.18 21.28 15.50
C LEU A 319 3.36 20.36 15.83
N LEU A 320 4.04 19.87 14.80
CA LEU A 320 5.26 19.09 14.94
C LEU A 320 6.40 19.85 14.26
N THR A 321 7.59 19.79 14.87
CA THR A 321 8.80 20.31 14.23
C THR A 321 9.07 19.57 12.92
N PRO A 322 9.75 20.18 11.93
CA PRO A 322 10.11 19.49 10.68
C PRO A 322 10.87 18.18 10.94
N ALA A 323 11.76 18.17 11.95
CA ALA A 323 12.51 16.98 12.34
C ALA A 323 11.61 15.84 12.85
N HIS A 324 10.65 16.14 13.74
CA HIS A 324 9.69 15.15 14.24
C HIS A 324 8.74 14.66 13.14
N TRP A 325 8.31 15.55 12.25
CA TRP A 325 7.48 15.19 11.10
C TRP A 325 8.21 14.27 10.12
N ASP A 326 9.47 14.57 9.80
CA ASP A 326 10.30 13.74 8.93
C ASP A 326 10.58 12.38 9.55
N LYS A 327 10.87 12.32 10.86
CA LYS A 327 11.00 11.06 11.60
C LYS A 327 9.74 10.20 11.46
N LEU A 328 8.56 10.78 11.73
CA LEU A 328 7.30 10.05 11.66
C LEU A 328 7.00 9.51 10.25
N LYS A 329 7.30 10.29 9.21
CA LYS A 329 7.19 9.82 7.81
C LYS A 329 8.17 8.68 7.52
N ASN A 330 9.40 8.76 8.02
CA ASN A 330 10.41 7.71 7.83
C ASN A 330 10.01 6.41 8.53
N ASP A 331 9.49 6.50 9.76
CA ASP A 331 8.97 5.34 10.51
C ASP A 331 7.80 4.69 9.76
N TYR A 332 6.87 5.51 9.22
CA TYR A 332 5.79 5.03 8.36
C TYR A 332 6.32 4.32 7.11
N ILE A 333 7.28 4.92 6.39
CA ILE A 333 7.92 4.34 5.20
C ILE A 333 8.60 3.00 5.52
N ALA A 334 9.33 2.93 6.64
CA ALA A 334 10.00 1.70 7.08
C ALA A 334 8.99 0.59 7.40
N SER A 335 7.91 0.93 8.10
CA SER A 335 6.81 0.01 8.41
C SER A 335 6.06 -0.43 7.15
N ALA A 336 5.84 0.49 6.21
CA ALA A 336 5.20 0.24 4.91
C ALA A 336 5.95 -0.80 4.10
N LYS A 337 7.29 -0.73 4.06
CA LYS A 337 8.13 -1.70 3.35
C LYS A 337 7.86 -3.13 3.83
N GLY A 338 7.79 -3.35 5.14
CA GLY A 338 7.47 -4.66 5.72
C GLY A 338 6.05 -5.13 5.39
N LYS A 339 5.07 -4.22 5.40
CA LYS A 339 3.67 -4.54 5.05
C LYS A 339 3.49 -4.89 3.58
N ILE A 340 4.08 -4.13 2.66
CA ILE A 340 4.04 -4.42 1.21
C ILE A 340 4.62 -5.81 0.94
N LYS A 341 5.80 -6.11 1.50
CA LYS A 341 6.43 -7.44 1.40
C LYS A 341 5.50 -8.56 1.89
N SER A 342 4.82 -8.35 3.02
CA SER A 342 3.84 -9.29 3.55
C SER A 342 2.64 -9.45 2.61
N TYR A 343 2.11 -8.38 2.02
CA TYR A 343 0.98 -8.44 1.10
C TYR A 343 1.33 -9.24 -0.16
N PHE A 344 2.46 -8.95 -0.80
CA PHE A 344 2.89 -9.70 -1.98
C PHE A 344 3.23 -11.15 -1.63
N GLY A 345 3.89 -11.39 -0.50
CA GLY A 345 4.12 -12.74 0.03
C GLY A 345 2.81 -13.53 0.26
N ASN A 346 1.76 -12.87 0.76
CA ASN A 346 0.45 -13.48 0.93
C ASN A 346 -0.21 -13.84 -0.41
N ILE A 347 -0.01 -13.04 -1.47
CA ILE A 347 -0.49 -13.40 -2.82
C ILE A 347 0.19 -14.69 -3.28
N LEU A 348 1.52 -14.78 -3.20
CA LEU A 348 2.24 -16.00 -3.56
C LEU A 348 1.78 -17.21 -2.73
N ARG A 349 1.64 -17.05 -1.41
CA ARG A 349 1.10 -18.10 -0.54
C ARG A 349 -0.27 -18.58 -1.01
N LEU A 350 -1.15 -17.66 -1.39
CA LEU A 350 -2.50 -18.00 -1.87
C LEU A 350 -2.45 -18.69 -3.24
N GLU A 351 -1.53 -18.33 -4.13
CA GLU A 351 -1.30 -19.08 -5.38
C GLU A 351 -0.88 -20.52 -5.06
N VAL A 352 0.05 -20.73 -4.12
CA VAL A 352 0.51 -22.05 -3.70
C VAL A 352 -0.64 -22.87 -3.08
N THR A 353 -1.24 -22.37 -2.00
CA THR A 353 -2.17 -23.17 -1.17
C THR A 353 -3.56 -23.30 -1.77
N GLU A 354 -4.04 -22.27 -2.47
CA GLU A 354 -5.41 -22.27 -3.01
C GLU A 354 -5.48 -22.69 -4.47
N LYS A 355 -4.39 -22.60 -5.23
CA LYS A 355 -4.38 -22.98 -6.65
C LYS A 355 -3.50 -24.19 -6.92
N TRP A 356 -2.21 -24.12 -6.61
CA TRP A 356 -1.25 -25.17 -6.99
C TRP A 356 -1.52 -26.49 -6.29
N GLU A 357 -1.60 -26.49 -4.96
CA GLU A 357 -1.86 -27.70 -4.15
C GLU A 357 -3.23 -28.32 -4.42
N LYS A 358 -4.23 -27.49 -4.73
CA LYS A 358 -5.61 -27.91 -4.97
C LYS A 358 -5.91 -28.20 -6.44
N GLU A 359 -4.92 -28.06 -7.31
CA GLU A 359 -5.05 -28.20 -8.77
C GLU A 359 -6.26 -27.44 -9.34
N VAL A 360 -6.35 -26.14 -9.05
CA VAL A 360 -7.45 -25.30 -9.54
C VAL A 360 -7.09 -24.70 -10.90
N HIS A 361 -7.92 -24.95 -11.92
CA HIS A 361 -7.73 -24.35 -13.24
C HIS A 361 -7.65 -22.81 -13.19
N PRO A 362 -6.76 -22.18 -13.98
CA PRO A 362 -6.74 -20.72 -14.14
C PRO A 362 -8.09 -20.17 -14.63
N GLU A 363 -8.34 -18.91 -14.32
CA GLU A 363 -9.52 -18.20 -14.82
C GLU A 363 -9.39 -17.99 -16.33
N VAL A 364 -10.51 -18.05 -17.07
CA VAL A 364 -10.54 -17.74 -18.51
C VAL A 364 -11.29 -16.43 -18.70
N LYS A 365 -10.64 -15.44 -19.31
CA LYS A 365 -11.27 -14.17 -19.71
C LYS A 365 -10.85 -13.84 -21.13
N GLU A 366 -11.82 -13.55 -21.99
CA GLU A 366 -11.57 -13.21 -23.41
C GLU A 366 -10.68 -14.26 -24.11
N ASN A 367 -10.95 -15.54 -23.85
CA ASN A 367 -10.18 -16.69 -24.34
C ASN A 367 -8.72 -16.81 -23.83
N PHE A 368 -8.24 -15.93 -22.95
CA PHE A 368 -6.92 -16.07 -22.33
C PHE A 368 -6.99 -16.64 -20.92
N TYR A 369 -5.99 -17.42 -20.53
CA TYR A 369 -5.81 -17.82 -19.14
C TYR A 369 -5.28 -16.65 -18.31
N HIS A 370 -5.83 -16.50 -17.11
CA HIS A 370 -5.53 -15.41 -16.21
C HIS A 370 -5.31 -15.93 -14.79
N SER A 371 -4.35 -15.32 -14.09
CA SER A 371 -4.30 -15.30 -12.64
C SER A 371 -4.73 -13.92 -12.12
N SER A 372 -5.36 -13.90 -10.95
CA SER A 372 -5.69 -12.67 -10.22
C SER A 372 -4.43 -11.90 -9.77
N LEU A 373 -3.25 -12.52 -9.83
CA LEU A 373 -1.95 -11.97 -9.45
C LEU A 373 -1.74 -10.51 -9.87
N SER A 374 -1.92 -10.22 -11.17
CA SER A 374 -1.72 -8.87 -11.71
C SER A 374 -2.69 -7.86 -11.10
N PHE A 375 -3.97 -8.22 -11.04
CA PHE A 375 -5.01 -7.37 -10.49
C PHE A 375 -4.82 -7.12 -8.98
N ASP A 376 -4.48 -8.18 -8.23
CA ASP A 376 -4.26 -8.11 -6.78
C ASP A 376 -3.08 -7.18 -6.46
N ILE A 377 -1.96 -7.31 -7.20
CA ILE A 377 -0.79 -6.42 -7.05
C ILE A 377 -1.17 -4.97 -7.38
N GLN A 378 -1.77 -4.71 -8.55
CA GLN A 378 -2.14 -3.35 -8.94
C GLN A 378 -3.13 -2.70 -7.96
N THR A 379 -4.05 -3.48 -7.41
CA THR A 379 -5.02 -3.00 -6.41
C THR A 379 -4.31 -2.55 -5.13
N ILE A 380 -3.37 -3.36 -4.61
CA ILE A 380 -2.57 -3.00 -3.43
C ILE A 380 -1.79 -1.71 -3.69
N ILE A 381 -1.14 -1.60 -4.85
CA ILE A 381 -0.37 -0.40 -5.21
C ILE A 381 -1.29 0.83 -5.25
N ALA A 382 -2.43 0.74 -5.95
CA ALA A 382 -3.38 1.84 -6.07
C ALA A 382 -3.94 2.29 -4.72
N GLU A 383 -4.35 1.34 -3.87
CA GLU A 383 -4.94 1.63 -2.57
C GLU A 383 -3.93 2.34 -1.66
N HIS A 384 -2.73 1.80 -1.52
CA HIS A 384 -1.74 2.39 -0.63
C HIS A 384 -1.16 3.70 -1.15
N MET A 385 -0.97 3.84 -2.46
CA MET A 385 -0.57 5.11 -3.08
C MET A 385 -1.63 6.19 -2.83
N LYS A 386 -2.92 5.85 -2.96
CA LYS A 386 -4.02 6.78 -2.69
C LYS A 386 -4.04 7.20 -1.23
N ILE A 387 -4.05 6.23 -0.31
CA ILE A 387 -4.13 6.46 1.14
C ILE A 387 -2.97 7.35 1.61
N SER A 388 -1.73 7.02 1.23
CA SER A 388 -0.57 7.84 1.58
C SER A 388 -0.55 9.21 0.87
N GLY A 389 -1.13 9.29 -0.34
CA GLY A 389 -1.34 10.52 -1.08
C GLY A 389 -2.32 11.50 -0.42
N GLU A 390 -3.27 11.01 0.38
CA GLU A 390 -4.18 11.84 1.18
C GLU A 390 -3.42 12.63 2.26
N ILE A 391 -2.32 12.10 2.79
CA ILE A 391 -1.43 12.83 3.73
C ILE A 391 -0.57 13.84 2.97
N SER A 392 0.13 13.37 1.93
CA SER A 392 0.90 14.25 1.04
C SER A 392 1.24 13.57 -0.28
N ARG A 393 1.33 14.35 -1.35
CA ARG A 393 1.70 13.85 -2.68
C ARG A 393 3.06 13.13 -2.68
N SER A 394 4.04 13.65 -1.93
CA SER A 394 5.37 13.04 -1.86
C SER A 394 5.34 11.67 -1.17
N LEU A 395 4.52 11.50 -0.14
CA LEU A 395 4.35 10.21 0.53
C LEU A 395 3.64 9.19 -0.37
N GLY A 396 2.64 9.65 -1.13
CA GLY A 396 1.99 8.87 -2.20
C GLY A 396 2.97 8.33 -3.24
N MET A 397 3.83 9.19 -3.77
CA MET A 397 4.89 8.79 -4.71
C MET A 397 5.90 7.85 -4.06
N LYS A 398 6.27 8.10 -2.80
CA LYS A 398 7.19 7.22 -2.08
C LYS A 398 6.63 5.82 -1.87
N MET A 399 5.32 5.72 -1.62
CA MET A 399 4.63 4.43 -1.50
C MET A 399 4.64 3.66 -2.82
N LEU A 400 4.44 4.35 -3.95
CA LEU A 400 4.58 3.74 -5.28
C LEU A 400 6.01 3.22 -5.51
N GLU A 401 7.04 4.00 -5.18
CA GLU A 401 8.44 3.57 -5.27
C GLU A 401 8.73 2.31 -4.43
N LEU A 402 8.24 2.25 -3.19
CA LEU A 402 8.41 1.09 -2.32
C LEU A 402 7.73 -0.16 -2.89
N CYS A 403 6.53 0.00 -3.43
CA CYS A 403 5.80 -1.08 -4.10
C CYS A 403 6.56 -1.61 -5.31
N LEU A 404 7.13 -0.74 -6.13
CA LEU A 404 7.93 -1.14 -7.30
C LEU A 404 9.21 -1.84 -6.88
N ALA A 405 9.90 -1.33 -5.86
CA ALA A 405 11.11 -1.96 -5.33
C ALA A 405 10.84 -3.37 -4.80
N GLU A 406 9.77 -3.56 -4.02
CA GLU A 406 9.37 -4.91 -3.57
C GLU A 406 8.88 -5.77 -4.75
N LEU A 407 8.27 -5.19 -5.78
CA LEU A 407 7.85 -5.95 -6.95
C LEU A 407 9.05 -6.55 -7.71
N TYR A 408 10.17 -5.81 -7.78
CA TYR A 408 11.42 -6.29 -8.37
C TYR A 408 12.00 -7.49 -7.61
N GLU A 409 11.80 -7.57 -6.29
CA GLU A 409 12.18 -8.74 -5.48
C GLU A 409 11.14 -9.87 -5.54
N PHE A 410 9.85 -9.51 -5.59
CA PHE A 410 8.75 -10.46 -5.55
C PHE A 410 8.65 -11.32 -6.81
N MET A 411 8.80 -10.73 -8.01
CA MET A 411 8.65 -11.48 -9.26
C MET A 411 9.67 -12.62 -9.40
N PRO A 412 10.98 -12.42 -9.15
CA PRO A 412 11.97 -13.50 -9.10
C PRO A 412 11.62 -14.56 -8.04
N ARG A 413 11.28 -14.15 -6.82
CA ARG A 413 10.88 -15.06 -5.73
C ARG A 413 9.66 -15.92 -6.10
N PHE A 414 8.66 -15.32 -6.74
CA PHE A 414 7.52 -16.05 -7.29
C PHE A 414 7.96 -17.08 -8.34
N GLY A 415 8.86 -16.66 -9.23
CA GLY A 415 9.43 -17.52 -10.25
C GLY A 415 10.13 -18.74 -9.67
N GLU A 416 10.99 -18.54 -8.68
CA GLU A 416 11.71 -19.61 -7.98
C GLU A 416 10.76 -20.65 -7.38
N GLU A 417 9.74 -20.21 -6.64
CA GLU A 417 8.72 -21.10 -6.06
C GLU A 417 7.93 -21.86 -7.14
N PHE A 418 7.58 -21.20 -8.25
CA PHE A 418 6.91 -21.87 -9.36
C PHE A 418 7.82 -22.91 -10.04
N VAL A 419 9.13 -22.67 -10.13
CA VAL A 419 10.11 -23.65 -10.62
C VAL A 419 10.17 -24.85 -9.68
N VAL A 420 10.24 -24.63 -8.36
CA VAL A 420 10.24 -25.72 -7.36
C VAL A 420 8.99 -26.57 -7.48
N TRP A 421 7.81 -25.96 -7.46
CA TRP A 421 6.54 -26.68 -7.61
C TRP A 421 6.47 -27.46 -8.94
N SER A 422 6.79 -26.79 -10.05
CA SER A 422 6.68 -27.41 -11.38
C SER A 422 7.69 -28.54 -11.59
N THR A 423 8.86 -28.53 -10.94
CA THR A 423 9.84 -29.61 -11.07
C THR A 423 9.57 -30.78 -10.13
N ALA A 424 9.00 -30.52 -8.94
CA ALA A 424 8.64 -31.54 -7.97
C ALA A 424 7.42 -32.37 -8.42
N GLN A 425 6.46 -31.76 -9.14
CA GLN A 425 5.21 -32.42 -9.51
C GLN A 425 5.01 -32.49 -11.03
N ASN A 426 4.47 -33.62 -11.50
CA ASN A 426 4.01 -33.78 -12.89
C ASN A 426 2.52 -33.45 -13.03
N SER A 427 2.13 -32.23 -12.63
CA SER A 427 0.73 -31.79 -12.68
C SER A 427 0.28 -31.50 -14.12
N PRO A 428 -0.94 -31.92 -14.53
CA PRO A 428 -1.50 -31.57 -15.84
C PRO A 428 -1.80 -30.06 -15.96
N LEU A 429 -1.81 -29.32 -14.85
CA LEU A 429 -2.10 -27.88 -14.83
C LEU A 429 -0.87 -27.00 -15.04
N PHE A 430 0.31 -27.60 -15.19
CA PHE A 430 1.52 -26.83 -15.47
C PHE A 430 1.37 -25.94 -16.72
N ALA A 431 0.89 -26.47 -17.85
CA ALA A 431 0.74 -25.71 -19.09
C ALA A 431 -0.33 -24.59 -18.99
N PRO A 432 -1.51 -24.82 -18.36
CA PRO A 432 -2.42 -23.75 -17.99
C PRO A 432 -1.78 -22.64 -17.14
N TYR A 433 -1.08 -22.98 -16.05
CA TYR A 433 -0.43 -22.00 -15.18
C TYR A 433 0.68 -21.24 -15.88
N PHE A 434 1.50 -21.93 -16.68
CA PHE A 434 2.52 -21.33 -17.54
C PHE A 434 1.93 -20.19 -18.40
N ALA A 435 0.84 -20.49 -19.11
CA ALA A 435 0.15 -19.51 -19.93
C ALA A 435 -0.46 -18.37 -19.10
N ALA A 436 -1.11 -18.71 -17.98
CA ALA A 436 -1.72 -17.72 -17.09
C ALA A 436 -0.71 -16.72 -16.51
N TYR A 437 0.47 -17.19 -16.07
CA TYR A 437 1.48 -16.32 -15.46
C TYR A 437 2.19 -15.44 -16.46
N ILE A 438 2.48 -15.93 -17.67
CA ILE A 438 3.03 -15.08 -18.73
C ILE A 438 2.03 -13.96 -19.08
N ASN A 439 0.75 -14.29 -19.23
CA ASN A 439 -0.28 -13.29 -19.47
C ASN A 439 -0.40 -12.30 -18.31
N SER A 440 -0.42 -12.78 -17.05
CA SER A 440 -0.53 -11.93 -15.87
C SER A 440 0.67 -10.99 -15.69
N PHE A 441 1.90 -11.44 -15.99
CA PHE A 441 3.07 -10.56 -15.92
C PHE A 441 3.03 -9.50 -17.01
N HIS A 442 2.61 -9.85 -18.22
CA HIS A 442 2.36 -8.86 -19.27
C HIS A 442 1.32 -7.82 -18.83
N ASP A 443 0.19 -8.26 -18.27
CA ASP A 443 -0.88 -7.38 -17.79
C ASP A 443 -0.43 -6.49 -16.63
N LEU A 444 0.45 -7.00 -15.77
CA LEU A 444 1.03 -6.23 -14.68
C LEU A 444 1.92 -5.12 -15.20
N THR A 445 2.84 -5.44 -16.12
CA THR A 445 3.70 -4.45 -16.78
C THR A 445 2.87 -3.39 -17.50
N SER A 446 1.89 -3.80 -18.32
CA SER A 446 1.02 -2.86 -19.04
C SER A 446 0.17 -2.00 -18.11
N GLY A 447 -0.35 -2.58 -17.01
CA GLY A 447 -1.10 -1.84 -16.00
C GLY A 447 -0.24 -0.78 -15.29
N LEU A 448 1.01 -1.11 -14.97
CA LEU A 448 1.97 -0.17 -14.37
C LEU A 448 2.33 1.00 -15.30
N GLU A 449 2.51 0.74 -16.60
CA GLU A 449 2.74 1.78 -17.60
C GLU A 449 1.52 2.69 -17.78
N THR A 450 0.33 2.10 -17.93
CA THR A 450 -0.87 2.84 -18.33
C THR A 450 -1.56 3.54 -17.16
N VAL A 451 -1.72 2.87 -16.03
CA VAL A 451 -2.45 3.39 -14.86
C VAL A 451 -1.53 4.25 -14.00
N PHE A 452 -0.29 3.80 -13.76
CA PHE A 452 0.63 4.44 -12.83
C PHE A 452 1.69 5.31 -13.52
N LYS A 453 1.82 5.24 -14.85
CA LYS A 453 2.79 6.02 -15.65
C LYS A 453 4.24 5.80 -15.19
N VAL A 454 4.56 4.57 -14.82
CA VAL A 454 5.87 4.16 -14.32
C VAL A 454 6.76 3.67 -15.46
N ASN A 455 8.07 3.91 -15.39
CA ASN A 455 9.04 3.23 -16.25
C ASN A 455 9.16 1.76 -15.82
N THR A 456 8.82 0.85 -16.72
CA THR A 456 8.74 -0.60 -16.52
C THR A 456 9.87 -1.38 -17.18
N GLU A 457 10.90 -0.73 -17.73
CA GLU A 457 12.03 -1.39 -18.40
C GLU A 457 12.64 -2.52 -17.57
N GLU A 458 12.84 -2.30 -16.26
CA GLU A 458 13.41 -3.32 -15.38
C GLU A 458 12.44 -4.49 -15.15
N LEU A 459 11.14 -4.22 -15.00
CA LEU A 459 10.11 -5.26 -14.91
C LEU A 459 10.01 -6.08 -16.19
N GLN A 460 10.15 -5.43 -17.35
CA GLN A 460 10.16 -6.12 -18.64
C GLN A 460 11.35 -7.07 -18.73
N LYS A 461 12.55 -6.69 -18.26
CA LYS A 461 13.71 -7.58 -18.19
C LYS A 461 13.46 -8.77 -17.26
N ILE A 462 12.92 -8.53 -16.07
CA ILE A 462 12.57 -9.59 -15.11
C ILE A 462 11.53 -10.54 -15.71
N SER A 463 10.46 -9.99 -16.31
CA SER A 463 9.40 -10.77 -16.96
C SER A 463 9.93 -11.60 -18.13
N ALA A 464 10.84 -11.06 -18.94
CA ALA A 464 11.50 -11.79 -20.02
C ALA A 464 12.37 -12.94 -19.49
N ALA A 465 13.12 -12.72 -18.40
CA ALA A 465 13.92 -13.76 -17.76
C ALA A 465 13.05 -14.89 -17.20
N LEU A 466 11.94 -14.55 -16.53
CA LEU A 466 10.96 -15.52 -16.03
C LEU A 466 10.30 -16.29 -17.17
N THR A 467 9.89 -15.60 -18.24
CA THR A 467 9.30 -16.22 -19.44
C THR A 467 10.27 -17.22 -20.06
N ARG A 468 11.56 -16.87 -20.17
CA ARG A 468 12.60 -17.78 -20.68
C ARG A 468 12.76 -19.01 -19.80
N ASN A 469 12.85 -18.82 -18.48
CA ASN A 469 12.98 -19.92 -17.52
C ASN A 469 11.78 -20.86 -17.57
N PHE A 470 10.56 -20.31 -17.56
CA PHE A 470 9.34 -21.09 -17.64
C PHE A 470 9.22 -21.85 -18.96
N THR A 471 9.63 -21.21 -20.07
CA THR A 471 9.65 -21.83 -21.41
C THR A 471 10.63 -23.00 -21.46
N ASN A 472 11.79 -22.89 -20.81
CA ASN A 472 12.74 -24.02 -20.71
C ASN A 472 12.15 -25.21 -19.95
N ILE A 473 11.43 -24.97 -18.85
CA ILE A 473 10.74 -26.02 -18.09
C ILE A 473 9.63 -26.65 -18.95
N PHE A 474 8.87 -25.83 -19.67
CA PHE A 474 7.85 -26.30 -20.60
C PHE A 474 8.43 -27.25 -21.65
N TRP A 475 9.54 -26.86 -22.29
CA TRP A 475 10.23 -27.72 -23.26
C TRP A 475 10.75 -29.01 -22.65
N ASN A 476 11.32 -28.96 -21.45
CA ASN A 476 11.83 -30.15 -20.77
C ASN A 476 10.69 -31.14 -20.45
N LYS A 477 9.55 -30.64 -19.96
CA LYS A 477 8.37 -31.48 -19.69
C LYS A 477 7.77 -32.08 -20.96
N LEU A 478 7.62 -31.27 -22.01
CA LEU A 478 7.13 -31.73 -23.32
C LEU A 478 8.05 -32.83 -23.89
N ARG A 479 9.37 -32.60 -23.90
CA ARG A 479 10.36 -33.59 -24.36
C ARG A 479 10.30 -34.87 -23.52
N THR A 480 10.20 -34.75 -22.19
CA THR A 480 10.13 -35.91 -21.29
C THR A 480 8.92 -36.81 -21.62
N LYS A 481 7.78 -36.21 -21.99
CA LYS A 481 6.57 -36.94 -22.39
C LYS A 481 6.64 -37.47 -23.83
N ALA A 482 7.17 -36.70 -24.77
CA ALA A 482 7.17 -37.04 -26.19
C ALA A 482 8.32 -37.98 -26.61
N GLN A 483 9.52 -37.82 -26.04
CA GLN A 483 10.71 -38.56 -26.47
C GLN A 483 10.58 -40.09 -26.37
N PRO A 484 9.96 -40.68 -25.34
CA PRO A 484 9.73 -42.13 -25.30
C PRO A 484 8.84 -42.62 -26.44
N LEU A 485 7.87 -41.82 -26.87
CA LEU A 485 6.97 -42.14 -27.99
C LEU A 485 7.69 -42.02 -29.33
N PHE A 486 8.53 -41.00 -29.50
CA PHE A 486 9.40 -40.88 -30.69
C PHE A 486 10.37 -42.06 -30.82
N LYS A 487 10.99 -42.52 -29.72
CA LYS A 487 11.92 -43.66 -29.73
C LYS A 487 11.28 -45.00 -30.14
N LYS A 488 9.95 -45.10 -30.10
CA LYS A 488 9.20 -46.29 -30.50
C LYS A 488 8.95 -46.36 -32.01
N LEU A 489 9.12 -45.26 -32.73
CA LEU A 489 8.94 -45.23 -34.19
C LEU A 489 9.83 -46.29 -34.87
N LEU A 490 9.26 -47.00 -35.84
CA LEU A 490 9.89 -48.10 -36.60
C LEU A 490 10.37 -49.31 -35.77
N THR A 491 9.98 -49.41 -34.49
CA THR A 491 10.15 -50.66 -33.72
C THR A 491 9.16 -51.74 -34.20
N LYS A 492 9.42 -53.01 -33.84
CA LYS A 492 8.49 -54.11 -34.19
C LYS A 492 7.09 -53.85 -33.63
N ASP A 493 6.99 -53.36 -32.39
CA ASP A 493 5.71 -53.12 -31.71
C ASP A 493 4.95 -51.96 -32.35
N TRP A 494 5.67 -50.92 -32.81
CA TRP A 494 5.05 -49.83 -33.58
C TRP A 494 4.54 -50.32 -34.94
N ILE A 495 5.29 -51.15 -35.65
CA ILE A 495 4.89 -51.69 -36.96
C ILE A 495 3.66 -52.60 -36.83
N LEU A 496 3.61 -53.46 -35.80
CA LEU A 496 2.50 -54.38 -35.55
C LEU A 496 1.26 -53.70 -34.92
N ALA A 497 1.27 -52.37 -34.81
CA ALA A 497 0.17 -51.55 -34.31
C ALA A 497 -0.30 -51.91 -32.89
N THR A 498 0.61 -52.37 -32.02
CA THR A 498 0.29 -52.62 -30.60
C THR A 498 0.03 -51.31 -29.82
N GLU A 499 0.42 -50.16 -30.39
CA GLU A 499 0.29 -48.83 -29.78
C GLU A 499 -0.85 -48.01 -30.39
N LYS A 500 -1.53 -47.20 -29.56
CA LYS A 500 -2.55 -46.27 -30.05
C LYS A 500 -1.92 -45.20 -30.94
N LEU A 501 -2.52 -45.01 -32.11
CA LEU A 501 -2.01 -44.17 -33.20
C LEU A 501 -1.99 -42.67 -32.83
N ASP A 502 -2.82 -42.24 -31.88
CA ASP A 502 -2.93 -40.86 -31.39
C ASP A 502 -2.05 -40.57 -30.15
N SER A 503 -1.32 -41.55 -29.61
CA SER A 503 -0.58 -41.40 -28.34
C SER A 503 0.37 -40.19 -28.34
N LEU A 504 1.12 -39.99 -29.44
CA LEU A 504 2.05 -38.87 -29.57
C LEU A 504 1.31 -37.53 -29.68
N ALA A 505 0.24 -37.48 -30.48
CA ALA A 505 -0.57 -36.27 -30.63
C ALA A 505 -1.23 -35.88 -29.30
N LEU A 506 -1.73 -36.85 -28.52
CA LEU A 506 -2.26 -36.62 -27.18
C LEU A 506 -1.19 -36.11 -26.22
N ALA A 507 0.02 -36.67 -26.24
CA ALA A 507 1.12 -36.23 -25.38
C ALA A 507 1.56 -34.80 -25.68
N VAL A 508 1.63 -34.42 -26.96
CA VAL A 508 1.92 -33.03 -27.39
C VAL A 508 0.76 -32.10 -27.02
N SER A 509 -0.47 -32.53 -27.29
CA SER A 509 -1.71 -31.78 -27.03
C SER A 509 -1.93 -31.45 -25.54
N GLN A 510 -1.40 -32.26 -24.61
CA GLN A 510 -1.38 -31.91 -23.17
C GLN A 510 -0.70 -30.56 -22.88
N PHE A 511 0.15 -30.08 -23.78
CA PHE A 511 0.88 -28.83 -23.65
C PHE A 511 0.40 -27.80 -24.68
N SER A 512 0.42 -28.15 -25.97
CA SER A 512 0.21 -27.20 -27.07
C SER A 512 -1.19 -26.56 -27.08
N LYS A 513 -2.24 -27.29 -26.69
CA LYS A 513 -3.62 -26.77 -26.68
C LYS A 513 -3.80 -25.57 -25.76
N HIS A 514 -2.92 -25.40 -24.77
CA HIS A 514 -3.02 -24.30 -23.82
C HIS A 514 -2.41 -23.01 -24.34
N LEU A 515 -1.59 -23.07 -25.41
CA LEU A 515 -0.91 -21.91 -25.99
C LEU A 515 -1.87 -20.98 -26.73
N GLN A 516 -3.00 -21.47 -27.21
CA GLN A 516 -4.07 -20.63 -27.78
C GLN A 516 -4.66 -19.65 -26.75
N HIS A 517 -4.50 -19.94 -25.46
CA HIS A 517 -4.94 -19.10 -24.35
C HIS A 517 -3.86 -18.12 -23.87
N MET A 518 -2.74 -18.00 -24.59
CA MET A 518 -1.69 -17.01 -24.33
C MET A 518 -1.85 -15.80 -25.25
N ARG A 519 -1.37 -14.63 -24.78
CA ARG A 519 -1.28 -13.43 -25.60
C ARG A 519 -0.35 -13.65 -26.80
N GLN A 520 -0.73 -13.04 -27.93
CA GLN A 520 0.09 -13.02 -29.15
C GLN A 520 1.16 -11.93 -29.08
N PRO A 521 2.33 -12.12 -29.74
CA PRO A 521 2.70 -13.25 -30.62
C PRO A 521 3.31 -14.47 -29.89
N THR A 522 3.56 -14.38 -28.58
CA THR A 522 4.33 -15.38 -27.82
C THR A 522 3.71 -16.78 -27.88
N GLY A 523 2.39 -16.89 -27.75
CA GLY A 523 1.68 -18.18 -27.81
C GLY A 523 1.82 -18.87 -29.17
N GLN A 524 1.57 -18.14 -30.26
CA GLN A 524 1.69 -18.67 -31.62
C GLN A 524 3.13 -19.04 -31.97
N GLU A 525 4.11 -18.21 -31.59
CA GLU A 525 5.51 -18.50 -31.85
C GLU A 525 5.97 -19.78 -31.14
N LEU A 526 5.59 -19.97 -29.87
CA LEU A 526 5.89 -21.21 -29.16
C LEU A 526 5.18 -22.42 -29.81
N LEU A 527 3.95 -22.25 -30.27
CA LEU A 527 3.20 -23.31 -30.96
C LEU A 527 3.83 -23.70 -32.31
N ARG A 528 4.29 -22.73 -33.11
CA ARG A 528 5.08 -22.97 -34.34
C ARG A 528 6.34 -23.76 -34.05
N ASN A 529 7.05 -23.38 -32.99
CA ASN A 529 8.26 -24.07 -32.56
C ASN A 529 7.98 -25.51 -32.11
N ILE A 530 6.86 -25.76 -31.42
CA ILE A 530 6.43 -27.12 -31.06
C ILE A 530 6.11 -27.94 -32.31
N HIS A 531 5.38 -27.37 -33.27
CA HIS A 531 5.05 -28.06 -34.52
C HIS A 531 6.32 -28.47 -35.28
N LYS A 532 7.26 -27.53 -35.45
CA LYS A 532 8.57 -27.79 -36.05
C LYS A 532 9.35 -28.85 -35.27
N TYR A 533 9.39 -28.79 -33.94
CA TYR A 533 10.05 -29.80 -33.11
C TYR A 533 9.47 -31.19 -33.33
N VAL A 534 8.14 -31.33 -33.35
CA VAL A 534 7.46 -32.62 -33.51
C VAL A 534 7.81 -33.26 -34.84
N VAL A 535 7.73 -32.50 -35.94
CA VAL A 535 8.04 -32.99 -37.29
C VAL A 535 9.53 -33.32 -37.40
N ARG A 536 10.40 -32.44 -36.91
CA ARG A 536 11.85 -32.65 -36.89
C ARG A 536 12.25 -33.93 -36.16
N GLU A 537 11.74 -34.13 -34.95
CA GLU A 537 12.05 -35.30 -34.14
C GLU A 537 11.48 -36.58 -34.76
N TYR A 538 10.27 -36.52 -35.34
CA TYR A 538 9.67 -37.63 -36.08
C TYR A 538 10.58 -38.09 -37.23
N ILE A 539 11.01 -37.15 -38.09
CA ILE A 539 11.90 -37.45 -39.21
C ILE A 539 13.24 -37.98 -38.71
N THR A 540 13.82 -37.36 -37.67
CA THR A 540 15.09 -37.77 -37.07
C THR A 540 15.04 -39.23 -36.62
N GLN A 541 13.97 -39.65 -35.93
CA GLN A 541 13.82 -41.05 -35.51
C GLN A 541 13.51 -41.99 -36.67
N VAL A 542 12.87 -41.52 -37.75
CA VAL A 542 12.61 -42.34 -38.94
C VAL A 542 13.88 -42.61 -39.75
N ILE A 543 14.77 -41.62 -39.91
CA ILE A 543 15.97 -41.78 -40.75
C ILE A 543 17.15 -42.44 -40.02
N LYS A 544 17.05 -42.63 -38.70
CA LYS A 544 18.07 -43.23 -37.83
C LYS A 544 18.21 -44.77 -37.95
N PRO A 545 17.14 -45.59 -38.06
CA PRO A 545 17.23 -47.04 -37.99
C PRO A 545 17.80 -47.66 -39.26
N ARG A 546 18.72 -48.63 -39.10
CA ARG A 546 19.40 -49.34 -40.20
C ARG A 546 18.82 -50.73 -40.49
N ARG A 547 17.52 -50.93 -40.27
CA ARG A 547 16.88 -52.24 -40.50
C ARG A 547 16.29 -52.31 -41.91
N LYS A 548 16.64 -53.35 -42.66
CA LYS A 548 15.98 -53.66 -43.93
C LYS A 548 14.56 -54.16 -43.65
N MET A 549 13.59 -53.57 -44.33
CA MET A 549 12.18 -53.96 -44.28
C MET A 549 11.79 -54.66 -45.58
N ASN A 550 10.92 -55.68 -45.50
CA ASN A 550 10.35 -56.32 -46.69
C ASN A 550 9.31 -55.39 -47.36
N ALA A 551 8.75 -55.79 -48.51
CA ALA A 551 7.81 -54.93 -49.25
C ALA A 551 6.52 -54.64 -48.48
N GLU A 552 5.95 -55.63 -47.81
CA GLU A 552 4.72 -55.51 -47.04
C GLU A 552 4.90 -54.59 -45.82
N THR A 553 5.96 -54.79 -45.04
CA THR A 553 6.31 -53.92 -43.91
C THR A 553 6.52 -52.48 -44.35
N ARG A 554 7.14 -52.23 -45.51
CA ARG A 554 7.32 -50.87 -46.02
C ARG A 554 5.99 -50.19 -46.36
N GLN A 555 5.04 -50.94 -46.92
CA GLN A 555 3.70 -50.43 -47.19
C GLN A 555 2.97 -50.07 -45.88
N GLN A 556 3.00 -50.97 -44.90
CA GLN A 556 2.42 -50.73 -43.57
C GLN A 556 3.04 -49.50 -42.87
N VAL A 557 4.37 -49.38 -42.92
CA VAL A 557 5.10 -48.22 -42.36
C VAL A 557 4.68 -46.93 -43.05
N SER A 558 4.63 -46.92 -44.39
CA SER A 558 4.23 -45.76 -45.17
C SER A 558 2.81 -45.30 -44.83
N GLU A 559 1.84 -46.22 -44.80
CA GLU A 559 0.46 -45.91 -44.45
C GLU A 559 0.32 -45.39 -43.02
N LYS A 560 1.05 -45.99 -42.07
CA LYS A 560 1.03 -45.56 -40.67
C LYS A 560 1.66 -44.18 -40.48
N MET A 561 2.82 -43.93 -41.09
CA MET A 561 3.47 -42.61 -41.07
C MET A 561 2.54 -41.54 -41.64
N ASN A 562 1.88 -41.83 -42.76
CA ASN A 562 0.93 -40.91 -43.37
C ASN A 562 -0.26 -40.59 -42.45
N ARG A 563 -0.80 -41.59 -41.73
CA ARG A 563 -1.91 -41.37 -40.78
C ARG A 563 -1.47 -40.57 -39.55
N GLU A 564 -0.33 -40.94 -38.95
CA GLU A 564 0.21 -40.23 -37.79
C GLU A 564 0.57 -38.78 -38.12
N ALA A 565 1.19 -38.52 -39.29
CA ALA A 565 1.52 -37.18 -39.74
C ALA A 565 0.28 -36.28 -39.84
N ARG A 566 -0.82 -36.78 -40.44
CA ARG A 566 -2.08 -36.03 -40.53
C ARG A 566 -2.67 -35.74 -39.15
N ILE A 567 -2.66 -36.72 -38.25
CA ILE A 567 -3.22 -36.53 -36.91
C ILE A 567 -2.41 -35.50 -36.12
N LEU A 568 -1.08 -35.58 -36.17
CA LEU A 568 -0.20 -34.61 -35.50
C LEU A 568 -0.40 -33.20 -36.06
N ASN A 569 -0.37 -33.06 -37.38
CA ASN A 569 -0.55 -31.77 -38.04
C ASN A 569 -1.92 -31.18 -37.72
N ASN A 570 -3.00 -31.92 -37.99
CA ASN A 570 -4.36 -31.43 -37.76
C ASN A 570 -4.57 -31.04 -36.29
N THR A 571 -4.06 -31.83 -35.34
CA THR A 571 -4.13 -31.50 -33.91
C THR A 571 -3.49 -30.14 -33.59
N LEU A 572 -2.34 -29.82 -34.21
CA LEU A 572 -1.64 -28.56 -33.96
C LEU A 572 -2.23 -27.39 -34.75
N ILE A 573 -2.73 -27.62 -35.96
CA ILE A 573 -3.47 -26.63 -36.77
C ILE A 573 -4.77 -26.25 -36.05
N ASP A 574 -5.53 -27.23 -35.56
CA ASP A 574 -6.77 -27.01 -34.80
C ASP A 574 -6.52 -26.21 -33.50
N GLN A 575 -5.28 -26.23 -32.98
CA GLN A 575 -4.85 -25.47 -31.81
C GLN A 575 -4.27 -24.09 -32.17
N GLY A 576 -4.26 -23.71 -33.45
CA GLY A 576 -3.85 -22.40 -33.94
C GLY A 576 -2.43 -22.34 -34.51
N SER A 577 -1.79 -23.47 -34.81
CA SER A 577 -0.55 -23.47 -35.59
C SER A 577 -0.83 -23.10 -37.04
N ASP A 578 0.08 -22.38 -37.67
CA ASP A 578 0.05 -22.03 -39.09
C ASP A 578 1.21 -22.69 -39.87
N SER A 579 1.88 -23.67 -39.28
CA SER A 579 3.01 -24.39 -39.90
C SER A 579 2.58 -25.61 -40.72
N ASP A 580 1.46 -25.53 -41.46
CA ASP A 580 0.93 -26.64 -42.28
C ASP A 580 1.92 -27.10 -43.38
N TRP A 581 2.82 -26.20 -43.78
CA TRP A 581 3.94 -26.49 -44.69
C TRP A 581 4.89 -27.59 -44.19
N LEU A 582 4.81 -27.99 -42.92
CA LEU A 582 5.60 -29.09 -42.35
C LEU A 582 5.00 -30.48 -42.64
N LEU A 583 3.70 -30.58 -42.91
CA LEU A 583 3.02 -31.86 -43.15
C LEU A 583 3.60 -32.65 -44.34
N PRO A 584 3.88 -32.03 -45.51
CA PRO A 584 4.42 -32.75 -46.66
C PRO A 584 5.74 -33.49 -46.38
N ALA A 585 6.58 -33.01 -45.46
CA ALA A 585 7.90 -33.61 -45.18
C ALA A 585 7.81 -35.10 -44.81
N ILE A 586 6.89 -35.44 -43.89
CA ILE A 586 6.69 -36.84 -43.47
C ILE A 586 6.00 -37.64 -44.58
N HIS A 587 5.06 -37.02 -45.31
CA HIS A 587 4.37 -37.66 -46.45
C HIS A 587 5.33 -38.05 -47.56
N HIS A 588 6.23 -37.16 -47.96
CA HIS A 588 7.26 -37.44 -48.97
C HIS A 588 8.15 -38.62 -48.58
N ILE A 589 8.63 -38.63 -47.33
CA ILE A 589 9.45 -39.73 -46.82
C ILE A 589 8.64 -41.05 -46.79
N ALA A 590 7.39 -41.01 -46.33
CA ALA A 590 6.51 -42.17 -46.30
C ALA A 590 6.25 -42.72 -47.72
N ASN A 591 6.00 -41.85 -48.70
CA ASN A 591 5.77 -42.23 -50.10
C ASN A 591 7.02 -42.89 -50.70
N ILE A 592 8.21 -42.34 -50.46
CA ILE A 592 9.48 -42.95 -50.89
C ILE A 592 9.65 -44.36 -50.30
N ILE A 593 9.30 -44.57 -49.03
CA ILE A 593 9.40 -45.88 -48.36
C ILE A 593 8.40 -46.89 -48.93
N GLY A 594 7.15 -46.47 -49.15
CA GLY A 594 6.04 -47.31 -49.59
C GLY A 594 6.06 -47.67 -51.08
N GLU A 595 6.67 -46.83 -51.94
CA GLU A 595 6.60 -46.99 -53.39
C GLU A 595 7.09 -48.37 -53.85
N LYS A 596 6.27 -49.08 -54.63
CA LYS A 596 6.54 -50.44 -55.13
C LYS A 596 7.47 -50.40 -56.35
N LYS A 597 7.23 -49.48 -57.28
CA LYS A 597 7.96 -49.33 -58.53
C LYS A 597 9.22 -48.50 -58.30
N LYS A 598 10.38 -49.16 -58.43
CA LYS A 598 11.66 -48.51 -58.12
C LYS A 598 12.03 -47.36 -59.06
N ASP A 599 11.33 -47.19 -60.18
CA ASP A 599 11.58 -46.13 -61.16
C ASP A 599 10.79 -44.86 -60.84
N GLU A 600 9.65 -44.98 -60.14
CA GLU A 600 8.81 -43.86 -59.67
C GLU A 600 9.38 -43.20 -58.40
N ILE A 601 10.27 -43.87 -57.67
CA ILE A 601 10.96 -43.32 -56.48
C ILE A 601 11.68 -42.00 -56.78
N LYS A 602 12.15 -41.79 -58.02
CA LYS A 602 12.87 -40.57 -58.40
C LYS A 602 12.00 -39.32 -58.33
N GLU A 603 10.71 -39.45 -58.68
CA GLU A 603 9.78 -38.32 -58.64
C GLU A 603 9.48 -37.90 -57.20
N TYR A 604 9.23 -38.84 -56.29
CA TYR A 604 9.03 -38.49 -54.87
C TYR A 604 10.28 -37.90 -54.20
N VAL A 605 11.49 -38.33 -54.61
CA VAL A 605 12.74 -37.69 -54.15
C VAL A 605 12.88 -36.27 -54.70
N LYS A 606 12.40 -36.03 -55.93
CA LYS A 606 12.41 -34.72 -56.57
C LYS A 606 11.46 -33.78 -55.84
N GLU A 607 10.22 -34.21 -55.57
CA GLU A 607 9.24 -33.46 -54.79
C GLU A 607 9.79 -33.11 -53.40
N LEU A 608 10.41 -34.06 -52.71
CA LEU A 608 11.06 -33.80 -51.41
C LEU A 608 12.18 -32.75 -51.50
N CYS A 609 13.08 -32.86 -52.49
CA CYS A 609 14.18 -31.90 -52.69
C CYS A 609 13.66 -30.52 -53.15
N GLN A 610 12.48 -30.44 -53.79
CA GLN A 610 11.86 -29.18 -54.23
C GLN A 610 11.14 -28.46 -53.10
N ASP A 611 10.33 -29.17 -52.32
CA ASP A 611 9.56 -28.58 -51.21
C ASP A 611 10.46 -28.23 -50.00
N TYR A 612 11.58 -28.94 -49.85
CA TYR A 612 12.54 -28.73 -48.76
C TYR A 612 13.98 -28.62 -49.29
N PRO A 613 14.37 -27.45 -49.82
CA PRO A 613 15.67 -27.25 -50.46
C PRO A 613 16.85 -27.31 -49.47
N ASP A 614 16.60 -27.23 -48.16
CA ASP A 614 17.60 -27.36 -47.11
C ASP A 614 17.97 -28.84 -46.79
N ILE A 615 17.39 -29.80 -47.52
CA ILE A 615 17.69 -31.22 -47.37
C ILE A 615 19.10 -31.57 -47.89
N ARG A 616 19.93 -32.12 -47.01
CA ARG A 616 21.29 -32.56 -47.34
C ARG A 616 21.33 -33.96 -47.94
N LYS A 617 22.41 -34.24 -48.67
CA LYS A 617 22.70 -35.54 -49.32
C LYS A 617 22.54 -36.72 -48.36
N GLU A 618 23.01 -36.58 -47.13
CA GLU A 618 23.00 -37.63 -46.11
C GLU A 618 21.56 -38.02 -45.73
N HIS A 619 20.64 -37.05 -45.66
CA HIS A 619 19.23 -37.30 -45.38
C HIS A 619 18.60 -38.12 -46.51
N VAL A 620 18.77 -37.68 -47.76
CA VAL A 620 18.23 -38.38 -48.95
C VAL A 620 18.76 -39.82 -49.00
N LEU A 621 20.07 -40.00 -48.81
CA LEU A 621 20.68 -41.33 -48.83
C LEU A 621 20.19 -42.24 -47.70
N ALA A 622 19.84 -41.69 -46.54
CA ALA A 622 19.27 -42.43 -45.42
C ALA A 622 17.82 -42.86 -45.68
N VAL A 623 16.98 -41.96 -46.19
CA VAL A 623 15.60 -42.28 -46.61
C VAL A 623 15.60 -43.39 -47.66
N LEU A 624 16.46 -43.28 -48.68
CA LEU A 624 16.60 -44.33 -49.69
C LEU A 624 17.20 -45.64 -49.13
N ALA A 625 18.00 -45.57 -48.06
CA ALA A 625 18.51 -46.75 -47.36
C ALA A 625 17.37 -47.48 -46.64
N LEU A 626 16.49 -46.74 -45.98
CA LEU A 626 15.32 -47.24 -45.28
C LEU A 626 14.33 -47.91 -46.24
N ARG A 627 14.19 -47.37 -47.46
CA ARG A 627 13.47 -48.03 -48.57
C ARG A 627 14.09 -49.37 -48.99
N GLY A 628 15.36 -49.63 -48.65
CA GLY A 628 16.05 -50.89 -48.96
C GLY A 628 16.81 -50.88 -50.30
N LEU A 629 17.17 -49.70 -50.83
CA LEU A 629 17.95 -49.61 -52.07
C LEU A 629 19.46 -49.80 -51.82
N GLY A 630 20.11 -50.54 -52.74
CA GLY A 630 21.57 -50.73 -52.72
C GLY A 630 22.35 -49.42 -52.95
N ARG A 631 23.61 -49.37 -52.48
CA ARG A 631 24.47 -48.15 -52.51
C ARG A 631 24.52 -47.49 -53.89
N THR A 632 24.76 -48.27 -54.96
CA THR A 632 24.88 -47.76 -56.33
C THR A 632 23.60 -47.11 -56.83
N ARG A 633 22.44 -47.71 -56.55
CA ARG A 633 21.13 -47.17 -56.96
C ARG A 633 20.78 -45.90 -56.19
N ARG A 634 21.13 -45.83 -54.89
CA ARG A 634 20.95 -44.62 -54.08
C ARG A 634 21.77 -43.45 -54.62
N ALA A 635 23.05 -43.69 -54.92
CA ALA A 635 23.93 -42.68 -55.53
C ALA A 635 23.45 -42.26 -56.93
N ALA A 636 22.93 -43.19 -57.73
CA ALA A 636 22.37 -42.88 -59.05
C ALA A 636 21.11 -42.00 -58.96
N ILE A 637 20.16 -42.32 -58.07
CA ILE A 637 18.95 -41.51 -57.86
C ILE A 637 19.34 -40.11 -57.37
N PHE A 638 20.21 -40.00 -56.37
CA PHE A 638 20.67 -38.71 -55.85
C PHE A 638 21.31 -37.84 -56.96
N ARG A 639 22.25 -38.40 -57.74
CA ARG A 639 22.91 -37.67 -58.84
C ARG A 639 21.94 -37.26 -59.95
N GLN A 640 20.92 -38.08 -60.24
CA GLN A 640 19.96 -37.78 -61.30
C GLN A 640 18.95 -36.70 -60.88
N VAL A 641 18.59 -36.66 -59.60
CA VAL A 641 17.50 -35.84 -59.09
C VAL A 641 17.99 -34.56 -58.41
N CYS A 642 18.87 -34.67 -57.41
CA CYS A 642 19.22 -33.51 -56.56
C CYS A 642 20.50 -32.77 -57.01
N HIS A 643 21.34 -33.31 -57.92
CA HIS A 643 22.43 -32.53 -58.56
C HIS A 643 21.90 -31.41 -59.49
N ARG A 644 20.65 -31.48 -59.93
CA ARG A 644 20.04 -30.43 -60.77
C ARG A 644 19.47 -29.25 -59.96
N LEU A 645 19.58 -29.28 -58.63
CA LEU A 645 18.96 -28.31 -57.73
C LEU A 645 20.00 -27.39 -57.02
N GLU A 646 21.27 -27.41 -57.42
CA GLU A 646 22.30 -26.51 -56.90
C GLU A 646 22.12 -25.08 -57.45
N SER A 647 21.22 -24.31 -56.86
CA SER A 647 21.25 -22.84 -56.83
C SER A 647 20.40 -22.35 -55.65
N PRO A 648 21.01 -21.82 -54.57
CA PRO A 648 20.25 -21.18 -53.51
C PRO A 648 20.17 -19.68 -53.83
N ASP A 649 19.07 -19.24 -54.43
CA ASP A 649 18.64 -17.87 -54.19
C ASP A 649 17.84 -17.90 -52.88
N GLY A 650 18.29 -17.12 -51.90
CA GLY A 650 17.79 -17.14 -50.54
C GLY A 650 16.35 -16.64 -50.46
N GLY A 651 15.40 -17.56 -50.65
CA GLY A 651 13.99 -17.34 -50.36
C GLY A 651 13.71 -17.53 -48.87
N ASP A 652 12.82 -16.69 -48.35
CA ASP A 652 12.27 -16.60 -46.99
C ASP A 652 11.48 -17.85 -46.53
N GLY A 653 11.90 -19.05 -46.96
CA GLY A 653 11.29 -20.33 -46.65
C GLY A 653 11.78 -20.89 -45.32
N GLY A 654 10.87 -21.43 -44.51
CA GLY A 654 11.20 -22.02 -43.21
C GLY A 654 12.21 -23.17 -43.32
N THR A 655 13.25 -23.14 -42.49
CA THR A 655 14.24 -24.23 -42.40
C THR A 655 13.64 -25.45 -41.67
N LEU A 656 13.93 -26.68 -42.10
CA LEU A 656 13.54 -27.92 -41.40
C LEU A 656 14.68 -28.93 -41.35
N PHE A 657 15.18 -29.36 -42.51
CA PHE A 657 16.24 -30.36 -42.61
C PHE A 657 17.62 -29.82 -42.24
N ALA A 658 17.85 -28.52 -42.34
CA ALA A 658 19.06 -27.88 -41.84
C ALA A 658 19.30 -28.20 -40.36
N GLU A 659 18.22 -28.29 -39.57
CA GLU A 659 18.24 -28.54 -38.13
C GLU A 659 18.17 -30.03 -37.74
N ILE A 660 18.01 -30.93 -38.71
CA ILE A 660 18.07 -32.39 -38.48
C ILE A 660 19.53 -32.81 -38.62
N ASP A 661 20.08 -33.58 -37.67
CA ASP A 661 21.44 -34.08 -37.80
C ASP A 661 21.59 -35.07 -38.95
N ALA A 662 22.66 -34.92 -39.74
CA ALA A 662 22.97 -35.84 -40.83
C ALA A 662 23.26 -37.25 -40.27
N PRO A 663 22.54 -38.30 -40.71
CA PRO A 663 22.79 -39.64 -40.22
C PRO A 663 24.16 -40.13 -40.69
N VAL A 664 25.00 -40.62 -39.76
CA VAL A 664 26.30 -41.20 -40.08
C VAL A 664 26.08 -42.43 -40.95
N ILE A 665 26.40 -42.33 -42.24
CA ILE A 665 26.40 -43.49 -43.15
C ILE A 665 27.73 -44.20 -42.96
N ILE A 666 27.81 -45.16 -42.02
CA ILE A 666 28.99 -46.00 -41.91
C ILE A 666 29.07 -46.86 -43.17
N SER A 667 29.97 -46.49 -44.07
CA SER A 667 30.43 -47.33 -45.15
C SER A 667 31.30 -48.44 -44.56
N CYS A 668 30.70 -49.50 -44.02
CA CYS A 668 31.46 -50.73 -43.84
C CYS A 668 31.88 -51.22 -45.23
N PHE A 669 33.19 -51.39 -45.40
CA PHE A 669 33.84 -51.88 -46.60
C PHE A 669 33.35 -53.27 -46.98
#